data_AF-A0A1V1W9U7-F1
#
_entry.id   AF-A0A1V1W9U7-F1
#
_cell.length_a   1.000
_cell.length_b   1.000
_cell.length_c   1.000
_cell.angle_alpha   90.00
_cell.angle_beta   90.00
_cell.angle_gamma   90.00
#
_symmetry.space_group_name_H-M   'P 1'
#
loop_
_entity.id
_entity.type
_entity.pdbx_description
1 polymer ?
#
loop_
_entity_poly.entity_id
_entity_poly.type
_entity_poly.pdbx_seq_one_letter_code
_entity_poly.pdbx_strand_id
1 'polypeptide(L)'
;MRIAFLVFGIDGLGGTERSVVTQANALVDAGHQVTVVSAVRRSPVPHYAIDPGVEVEYLVDLSDPEAPRAPGIVDDDLASRLATSPSILVPDRWDPQFTALTDAGFQSRLPSLDVDVVVSVTPGLLATAIQLLPERPVVVHQEHRASSDRTSGLEPLLSFGPRADVVALLTPSMADWLTTALGRRAPTTVVVPNPLPYGYKPRSTLETKVIVSAGRLVSEKGFGKLIHAFGEIADEIPDWRLRILGTGPTRLDLIRRIRKQGLYDRVELPGQSKDMPSEWARASVSALSSRSEGLPLVVQEAMAAGVPVAAFDTPSGARELIHHEVDGLLVGPDSISGMASALLRLATDDELRHRLGDRALEASQAFAPDVIAERWVAIFQAAIDRRASGPGSRLLQRAVELTAGEDPPVLEVEPRADLTPAAVRALALRWATACADRVSDRWFVQPAHEAASPMVIVPMPARARFLEELGAADAPPELSLVDTTGHGWPERRGAITDLAPVLAGERGSRVSLEPWPTWQGLPTLLSQGCRVDVEFWEQGPHGELVAHGLNRYTNTVPPETATVPYEIEGVPVRTLPLMAEPTVLDCAFPVDVVYTWVDGGDAAWNAAREQRLATLSGTATTRESSGQARFINRDELRYSLRSINLFAPWVRRIHVVTAGQVPGWLVDHPQVNVVDHAAILPPDALPTFNSHAIESSLHKIPGLAEHFVYLNDDFLLGRPLTPQMFFTAAGQTKVFFSTHSLGLDDLPGAAPWLKAAWNNRALLREAFGAVSTNSLAHAPYAHRRSVLEEIERRFPEAVARTARSPFRHDTDISLLSSLAQHYGLMTGTAVVGAAETAYVDISASDLPRRLRRLMWREQDVICLGDHHDHSLKPELLQQILSEFFEGYVPVAAPWERTD
;
A
#
# COMPACT_ATOMS: atom_id res chain seq x y z
N MET A 1 -28.95 34.37 20.42
CA MET A 1 -29.10 32.92 20.21
C MET A 1 -28.93 32.21 21.53
N ARG A 2 -29.66 31.11 21.70
CA ARG A 2 -29.49 30.13 22.78
C ARG A 2 -28.75 28.93 22.22
N ILE A 3 -27.59 28.61 22.76
CA ILE A 3 -26.66 27.62 22.21
C ILE A 3 -26.39 26.57 23.29
N ALA A 4 -26.59 25.29 22.97
CA ALA A 4 -26.20 24.19 23.84
C ALA A 4 -24.98 23.45 23.29
N PHE A 5 -23.97 23.21 24.13
CA PHE A 5 -22.90 22.25 23.85
C PHE A 5 -23.21 20.93 24.53
N LEU A 6 -23.19 19.84 23.78
CA LEU A 6 -23.21 18.48 24.32
C LEU A 6 -21.78 17.99 24.44
N VAL A 7 -21.40 17.62 25.65
CA VAL A 7 -20.06 17.10 25.99
C VAL A 7 -20.20 15.87 26.87
N PHE A 8 -19.24 14.94 26.79
CA PHE A 8 -19.31 13.75 27.63
C PHE A 8 -18.99 14.08 29.10
N GLY A 9 -17.91 14.82 29.36
CA GLY A 9 -17.54 15.27 30.71
C GLY A 9 -16.75 16.57 30.66
N ILE A 10 -17.39 17.72 30.93
CA ILE A 10 -16.75 19.05 30.81
C ILE A 10 -15.67 19.30 31.87
N ASP A 11 -15.73 18.58 32.99
CA ASP A 11 -14.79 18.68 34.11
C ASP A 11 -13.45 17.97 33.85
N GLY A 12 -13.33 17.28 32.71
CA GLY A 12 -12.17 16.51 32.30
C GLY A 12 -10.97 17.35 31.86
N LEU A 13 -9.81 16.69 31.89
CA LEU A 13 -8.54 17.22 31.38
C LEU A 13 -8.33 16.72 29.94
N GLY A 14 -8.86 17.45 28.97
CA GLY A 14 -8.64 17.16 27.55
C GLY A 14 -8.69 18.41 26.67
N GLY A 15 -8.27 18.24 25.42
CA GLY A 15 -8.24 19.34 24.44
C GLY A 15 -9.63 19.73 23.94
N THR A 16 -10.54 18.75 23.82
CA THR A 16 -11.94 18.98 23.45
C THR A 16 -12.65 19.78 24.52
N GLU A 17 -12.54 19.39 25.79
CA GLU A 17 -13.13 20.10 26.93
C GLU A 17 -12.62 21.54 26.99
N ARG A 18 -11.30 21.73 26.80
CA ARG A 18 -10.72 23.08 26.74
C ARG A 18 -11.28 23.93 25.62
N SER A 19 -11.40 23.34 24.42
CA SER A 19 -11.95 24.02 23.25
C SER A 19 -13.38 24.46 23.50
N VAL A 20 -14.22 23.58 24.06
CA VAL A 20 -15.62 23.89 24.38
C VAL A 20 -15.70 24.99 25.42
N VAL A 21 -14.95 24.91 26.53
CA VAL A 21 -14.96 25.97 27.56
C VAL A 21 -14.53 27.32 26.97
N THR A 22 -13.46 27.34 26.18
CA THR A 22 -12.95 28.57 25.56
C THR A 22 -13.98 29.17 24.60
N GLN A 23 -14.61 28.33 23.77
CA GLN A 23 -15.65 28.76 22.84
C GLN A 23 -16.92 29.22 23.54
N ALA A 24 -17.35 28.52 24.59
CA ALA A 24 -18.53 28.87 25.38
C ALA A 24 -18.34 30.24 26.06
N ASN A 25 -17.19 30.47 26.68
CA ASN A 25 -16.86 31.76 27.30
C ASN A 25 -16.88 32.89 26.25
N ALA A 26 -16.26 32.68 25.09
CA ALA A 26 -16.22 33.68 24.02
C ALA A 26 -17.60 34.00 23.43
N LEU A 27 -18.50 33.01 23.35
CA LEU A 27 -19.89 33.22 22.92
C LEU A 27 -20.71 33.99 23.96
N VAL A 28 -20.46 33.79 25.26
CA VAL A 28 -21.05 34.61 26.33
C VAL A 28 -20.55 36.05 26.25
N ASP A 29 -19.26 36.26 26.04
CA ASP A 29 -18.66 37.60 25.83
C ASP A 29 -19.28 38.31 24.62
N ALA A 30 -19.60 37.55 23.56
CA ALA A 30 -20.31 38.04 22.38
C ALA A 30 -21.83 38.26 22.60
N GLY A 31 -22.36 38.02 23.81
CA GLY A 31 -23.75 38.30 24.18
C GLY A 31 -24.75 37.18 23.91
N HIS A 32 -24.29 35.93 23.75
CA HIS A 32 -25.15 34.77 23.55
C HIS A 32 -25.45 34.03 24.87
N GLN A 33 -26.59 33.34 24.92
CA GLN A 33 -26.92 32.46 26.05
C GLN A 33 -26.35 31.07 25.76
N VAL A 34 -25.47 30.58 26.64
CA VAL A 34 -24.76 29.32 26.43
C VAL A 34 -25.04 28.36 27.58
N THR A 35 -25.46 27.14 27.24
CA THR A 35 -25.63 26.03 28.16
C THR A 35 -24.68 24.90 27.76
N VAL A 36 -23.94 24.32 28.70
CA VAL A 36 -23.13 23.12 28.50
C VAL A 36 -23.82 21.95 29.20
N VAL A 37 -24.31 21.00 28.41
CA VAL A 37 -24.92 19.76 28.90
C VAL A 37 -23.85 18.68 28.91
N SER A 38 -23.35 18.38 30.11
CA SER A 38 -22.35 17.35 30.37
C SER A 38 -23.04 16.02 30.69
N ALA A 39 -22.73 14.96 29.92
CA ALA A 39 -23.31 13.64 30.13
C ALA A 39 -23.00 13.11 31.53
N VAL A 40 -21.76 13.29 31.99
CA VAL A 40 -21.30 12.85 33.30
C VAL A 40 -20.55 13.97 34.04
N ARG A 41 -20.57 13.89 35.37
CA ARG A 41 -19.67 14.60 36.29
C ARG A 41 -18.68 13.59 36.88
N ARG A 42 -17.38 13.86 36.85
CA ARG A 42 -16.35 13.00 37.48
C ARG A 42 -15.57 13.72 38.57
N SER A 43 -15.55 15.05 38.53
CA SER A 43 -14.88 15.93 39.47
C SER A 43 -15.86 16.98 40.00
N PRO A 44 -15.75 17.37 41.28
CA PRO A 44 -16.53 18.48 41.82
C PRO A 44 -16.13 19.83 41.21
N VAL A 45 -14.88 19.97 40.78
CA VAL A 45 -14.30 21.21 40.24
C VAL A 45 -13.86 21.00 38.79
N PRO A 46 -14.36 21.79 37.82
CA PRO A 46 -13.88 21.76 36.44
C PRO A 46 -12.40 22.10 36.36
N HIS A 47 -11.68 21.44 35.44
CA HIS A 47 -10.25 21.71 35.27
C HIS A 47 -9.97 23.10 34.66
N TYR A 48 -10.80 23.53 33.71
CA TYR A 48 -10.70 24.84 33.06
C TYR A 48 -11.72 25.82 33.66
N ALA A 49 -11.37 27.11 33.70
CA ALA A 49 -12.26 28.15 34.20
C ALA A 49 -13.42 28.40 33.22
N ILE A 50 -14.64 28.21 33.71
CA ILE A 50 -15.88 28.44 32.96
C ILE A 50 -16.44 29.80 33.39
N ASP A 51 -16.82 30.63 32.42
CA ASP A 51 -17.41 31.94 32.69
C ASP A 51 -18.74 31.79 33.48
N PRO A 52 -19.02 32.62 34.51
CA PRO A 52 -20.26 32.53 35.28
C PRO A 52 -21.55 32.67 34.47
N GLY A 53 -21.48 33.27 33.27
CA GLY A 53 -22.61 33.37 32.33
C GLY A 53 -22.89 32.08 31.55
N VAL A 54 -22.00 31.08 31.60
CA VAL A 54 -22.24 29.75 31.01
C VAL A 54 -22.99 28.88 32.02
N GLU A 55 -24.19 28.43 31.65
CA GLU A 55 -24.95 27.47 32.44
C GLU A 55 -24.37 26.05 32.24
N VAL A 56 -24.04 25.33 33.32
CA VAL A 56 -23.51 23.95 33.23
C VAL A 56 -24.48 22.98 33.88
N GLU A 57 -24.94 22.00 33.11
CA GLU A 57 -25.85 20.95 33.55
C GLU A 57 -25.13 19.59 33.49
N TYR A 58 -25.23 18.79 34.56
CA TYR A 58 -24.69 17.42 34.60
C TYR A 58 -25.85 16.42 34.66
N LEU A 59 -25.94 15.52 33.68
CA LEU A 59 -27.03 14.54 33.59
C LEU A 59 -26.84 13.37 34.57
N VAL A 60 -25.58 12.94 34.74
CA VAL A 60 -25.21 11.81 35.60
C VAL A 60 -24.02 12.23 36.48
N ASP A 61 -24.04 11.86 37.75
CA ASP A 61 -22.93 12.06 38.68
C ASP A 61 -22.18 10.73 38.90
N LEU A 62 -20.94 10.69 38.42
CA LEU A 62 -20.00 9.58 38.54
C LEU A 62 -18.75 10.00 39.35
N SER A 63 -18.85 11.03 40.19
CA SER A 63 -17.74 11.48 41.04
C SER A 63 -17.32 10.45 42.09
N ASP A 64 -18.26 9.58 42.49
CA ASP A 64 -18.00 8.34 43.22
C ASP A 64 -18.31 7.13 42.31
N PRO A 65 -17.29 6.44 41.78
CA PRO A 65 -17.49 5.28 40.90
C PRO A 65 -18.29 4.14 41.53
N GLU A 66 -18.27 4.02 42.86
CA GLU A 66 -18.99 2.97 43.60
C GLU A 66 -20.45 3.36 43.89
N ALA A 67 -20.82 4.62 43.66
CA ALA A 67 -22.15 5.17 43.91
C ALA A 67 -22.59 6.13 42.78
N PRO A 68 -22.81 5.60 41.55
CA PRO A 68 -23.27 6.41 40.43
C PRO A 68 -24.71 6.90 40.67
N ARG A 69 -25.00 8.16 40.32
CA ARG A 69 -26.32 8.79 40.54
C ARG A 69 -26.80 9.50 39.29
N ALA A 70 -28.12 9.53 39.09
CA ALA A 70 -28.77 10.40 38.10
C ALA A 70 -29.94 11.14 38.78
N PRO A 71 -29.64 12.22 39.54
CA PRO A 71 -30.61 12.88 40.40
C PRO A 71 -31.85 13.35 39.63
N GLY A 72 -33.03 12.98 40.11
CA GLY A 72 -34.30 13.36 39.49
C GLY A 72 -34.69 12.56 38.23
N ILE A 73 -33.87 11.58 37.82
CA ILE A 73 -34.11 10.73 36.65
C ILE A 73 -34.45 9.30 37.08
N VAL A 74 -33.60 8.68 37.90
CA VAL A 74 -33.79 7.33 38.48
C VAL A 74 -33.30 7.29 39.93
N ASP A 75 -33.73 6.28 40.71
CA ASP A 75 -33.19 6.02 42.05
C ASP A 75 -31.76 5.42 42.03
N ASP A 76 -31.06 5.46 43.17
CA ASP A 76 -29.64 5.07 43.26
C ASP A 76 -29.40 3.57 42.97
N ASP A 77 -30.37 2.69 43.25
CA ASP A 77 -30.28 1.26 42.94
C ASP A 77 -30.34 1.01 41.43
N LEU A 78 -31.32 1.64 40.76
CA LEU A 78 -31.45 1.55 39.32
C LEU A 78 -30.28 2.25 38.62
N ALA A 79 -29.80 3.39 39.14
CA ALA A 79 -28.62 4.08 38.63
C ALA A 79 -27.38 3.17 38.62
N SER A 80 -27.15 2.45 39.72
CA SER A 80 -26.04 1.48 39.83
C SER A 80 -26.12 0.36 38.80
N ARG A 81 -27.32 -0.21 38.57
CA ARG A 81 -27.53 -1.26 37.55
C ARG A 81 -27.38 -0.74 36.12
N LEU A 82 -27.87 0.47 35.84
CA LEU A 82 -27.77 1.08 34.52
C LEU A 82 -26.36 1.57 34.20
N ALA A 83 -25.57 1.97 35.19
CA ALA A 83 -24.18 2.39 35.02
C ALA A 83 -23.28 1.26 34.50
N THR A 84 -23.60 -0.01 34.79
CA THR A 84 -22.87 -1.18 34.30
C THR A 84 -23.50 -1.83 33.07
N SER A 85 -24.63 -1.30 32.59
CA SER A 85 -25.35 -1.83 31.44
C SER A 85 -24.94 -1.07 30.17
N PRO A 86 -24.77 -1.75 29.03
CA PRO A 86 -24.35 -1.11 27.78
C PRO A 86 -25.41 -0.14 27.27
N SER A 87 -24.98 0.95 26.62
CA SER A 87 -25.87 1.90 25.96
C SER A 87 -26.53 1.28 24.72
N ILE A 88 -27.80 1.62 24.51
CA ILE A 88 -28.57 1.27 23.30
C ILE A 88 -28.40 2.37 22.25
N LEU A 89 -28.31 3.63 22.67
CA LEU A 89 -28.19 4.78 21.77
C LEU A 89 -26.80 4.87 21.12
N VAL A 90 -25.76 4.49 21.86
CA VAL A 90 -24.36 4.47 21.44
C VAL A 90 -23.73 3.15 21.90
N PRO A 91 -23.82 2.07 21.10
CA PRO A 91 -23.28 0.78 21.48
C PRO A 91 -21.78 0.79 21.76
N ASP A 92 -21.30 -0.12 22.61
CA ASP A 92 -19.89 -0.21 23.06
C ASP A 92 -18.86 -0.21 21.90
N ARG A 93 -19.22 -0.78 20.75
CA ARG A 93 -18.36 -0.80 19.56
C ARG A 93 -18.10 0.60 18.96
N TRP A 94 -18.97 1.57 19.23
CA TRP A 94 -18.83 2.96 18.79
C TRP A 94 -18.07 3.78 19.82
N ASP A 95 -18.52 3.74 21.06
CA ASP A 95 -17.90 4.44 22.19
C ASP A 95 -18.27 3.73 23.51
N PRO A 96 -17.32 3.02 24.16
CA PRO A 96 -17.60 2.26 25.37
C PRO A 96 -17.79 3.14 26.62
N GLN A 97 -17.68 4.47 26.49
CA GLN A 97 -17.95 5.37 27.60
C GLN A 97 -19.44 5.50 27.90
N PHE A 98 -20.31 5.23 26.91
CA PHE A 98 -21.76 5.35 27.06
C PHE A 98 -22.35 4.12 27.73
N THR A 99 -23.28 4.35 28.64
CA THR A 99 -23.99 3.32 29.40
C THR A 99 -25.50 3.56 29.34
N ALA A 100 -26.29 2.58 29.74
CA ALA A 100 -27.74 2.75 29.84
C ALA A 100 -28.13 3.89 30.82
N LEU A 101 -27.27 4.22 31.79
CA LEU A 101 -27.48 5.36 32.68
C LEU A 101 -27.33 6.70 31.95
N THR A 102 -26.30 6.82 31.10
CA THR A 102 -26.16 8.02 30.26
C THR A 102 -27.29 8.14 29.23
N ASP A 103 -27.82 7.02 28.72
CA ASP A 103 -28.99 7.01 27.84
C ASP A 103 -30.21 7.60 28.57
N ALA A 104 -30.49 7.16 29.80
CA ALA A 104 -31.57 7.70 30.62
C ALA A 104 -31.40 9.21 30.87
N GLY A 105 -30.16 9.65 31.14
CA GLY A 105 -29.79 11.06 31.24
C GLY A 105 -30.17 11.85 29.99
N PHE A 106 -29.70 11.43 28.82
CA PHE A 106 -30.01 12.11 27.56
C PHE A 106 -31.50 12.08 27.22
N GLN A 107 -32.18 10.95 27.44
CA GLN A 107 -33.62 10.81 27.18
C GLN A 107 -34.47 11.72 28.07
N SER A 108 -34.03 11.99 29.30
CA SER A 108 -34.73 12.90 30.20
C SER A 108 -34.62 14.37 29.75
N ARG A 109 -33.50 14.75 29.13
CA ARG A 109 -33.15 16.15 28.89
C ARG A 109 -33.28 16.62 27.44
N LEU A 110 -32.78 15.86 26.47
CA LEU A 110 -32.70 16.32 25.08
C LEU A 110 -34.08 16.60 24.43
N PRO A 111 -35.16 15.83 24.70
CA PRO A 111 -36.48 16.14 24.13
C PRO A 111 -37.07 17.48 24.58
N SER A 112 -36.65 18.00 25.74
CA SER A 112 -37.14 19.26 26.34
C SER A 112 -36.14 20.42 26.20
N LEU A 113 -35.06 20.24 25.45
CA LEU A 113 -34.00 21.24 25.30
C LEU A 113 -34.46 22.42 24.42
N ASP A 114 -34.71 23.57 25.05
CA ASP A 114 -35.21 24.78 24.38
C ASP A 114 -34.07 25.73 23.95
N VAL A 115 -33.35 25.36 22.90
CA VAL A 115 -32.24 26.14 22.32
C VAL A 115 -32.38 26.35 20.82
N ASP A 116 -31.65 27.29 20.25
CA ASP A 116 -31.68 27.55 18.80
C ASP A 116 -30.68 26.64 18.08
N VAL A 117 -29.55 26.34 18.72
CA VAL A 117 -28.45 25.51 18.19
C VAL A 117 -28.00 24.50 19.24
N VAL A 118 -27.75 23.27 18.80
CA VAL A 118 -27.06 22.23 19.59
C VAL A 118 -25.76 21.86 18.88
N VAL A 119 -24.64 21.95 19.60
CA VAL A 119 -23.30 21.57 19.13
C VAL A 119 -22.88 20.29 19.83
N SER A 120 -22.65 19.22 19.06
CA SER A 120 -22.10 17.95 19.57
C SER A 120 -20.62 17.84 19.23
N VAL A 121 -19.78 17.38 20.17
CA VAL A 121 -18.30 17.37 20.00
C VAL A 121 -17.67 16.00 19.82
N THR A 122 -18.48 14.93 19.83
CA THR A 122 -18.05 13.57 19.49
C THR A 122 -19.11 12.87 18.64
N PRO A 123 -18.74 11.89 17.81
CA PRO A 123 -19.72 11.16 16.99
C PRO A 123 -20.81 10.44 17.80
N GLY A 124 -20.50 9.95 19.01
CA GLY A 124 -21.52 9.37 19.90
C GLY A 124 -22.53 10.41 20.41
N LEU A 125 -22.07 11.63 20.70
CA LEU A 125 -22.95 12.75 21.07
C LEU A 125 -23.78 13.24 19.88
N LEU A 126 -23.24 13.18 18.66
CA LEU A 126 -24.02 13.42 17.45
C LEU A 126 -25.12 12.37 17.28
N ALA A 127 -24.81 11.09 17.48
CA ALA A 127 -25.79 10.01 17.36
C ALA A 127 -26.94 10.18 18.38
N THR A 128 -26.63 10.53 19.63
CA THR A 128 -27.67 10.81 20.65
C THR A 128 -28.50 12.04 20.31
N ALA A 129 -27.86 13.15 19.90
CA ALA A 129 -28.54 14.36 19.46
C ALA A 129 -29.54 14.10 18.33
N ILE A 130 -29.11 13.41 17.26
CA ILE A 130 -29.94 13.11 16.09
C ILE A 130 -31.11 12.16 16.40
N GLN A 131 -30.97 11.31 17.43
CA GLN A 131 -32.01 10.37 17.85
C GLN A 131 -33.04 10.98 18.80
N LEU A 132 -32.66 11.95 19.63
CA LEU A 132 -33.49 12.42 20.75
C LEU A 132 -33.94 13.89 20.68
N LEU A 133 -33.22 14.76 19.96
CA LEU A 133 -33.60 16.16 19.86
C LEU A 133 -34.89 16.33 19.07
N PRO A 134 -35.73 17.33 19.43
CA PRO A 134 -36.86 17.72 18.60
C PRO A 134 -36.40 18.29 17.26
N GLU A 135 -37.30 18.39 16.28
CA GLU A 135 -37.01 18.98 14.96
C GLU A 135 -36.83 20.52 14.98
N ARG A 136 -36.72 21.15 16.15
CA ARG A 136 -36.59 22.62 16.25
C ARG A 136 -35.13 23.11 16.19
N PRO A 137 -34.20 22.68 17.06
CA PRO A 137 -32.83 23.20 17.07
C PRO A 137 -32.04 22.76 15.83
N VAL A 138 -31.18 23.68 15.34
CA VAL A 138 -30.12 23.36 14.38
C VAL A 138 -29.11 22.43 15.06
N VAL A 139 -28.75 21.33 14.39
CA VAL A 139 -27.77 20.37 14.89
C VAL A 139 -26.44 20.57 14.17
N VAL A 140 -25.45 21.01 14.94
CA VAL A 140 -24.07 21.17 14.50
C VAL A 140 -23.23 20.07 15.14
N HIS A 141 -22.41 19.41 14.34
CA HIS A 141 -21.37 18.53 14.85
C HIS A 141 -20.00 19.19 14.68
N GLN A 142 -19.19 19.25 15.72
CA GLN A 142 -17.79 19.66 15.64
C GLN A 142 -16.91 18.44 15.90
N GLU A 143 -16.19 17.99 14.88
CA GLU A 143 -15.30 16.82 14.99
C GLU A 143 -13.91 17.28 15.42
N HIS A 144 -13.41 16.76 16.54
CA HIS A 144 -12.13 17.19 17.13
C HIS A 144 -10.97 16.23 16.88
N ARG A 145 -11.22 15.04 16.33
CA ARG A 145 -10.19 14.03 16.02
C ARG A 145 -9.94 13.95 14.53
N ALA A 146 -8.70 13.65 14.14
CA ALA A 146 -8.37 13.30 12.76
C ALA A 146 -9.22 12.09 12.32
N SER A 147 -10.25 12.32 11.50
CA SER A 147 -11.21 11.29 11.11
C SER A 147 -10.61 10.22 10.19
N SER A 148 -9.63 10.61 9.38
CA SER A 148 -8.90 9.78 8.41
C SER A 148 -8.04 8.69 9.05
N ASP A 149 -7.50 8.93 10.25
CA ASP A 149 -6.61 7.99 10.95
C ASP A 149 -7.34 7.08 11.98
N ARG A 150 -8.68 7.12 12.01
CA ARG A 150 -9.46 6.33 12.98
C ARG A 150 -9.67 4.90 12.48
N THR A 151 -9.22 3.94 13.28
CA THR A 151 -9.56 2.52 13.10
C THR A 151 -10.88 2.13 13.77
N SER A 152 -11.47 3.00 14.60
CA SER A 152 -12.73 2.74 15.33
C SER A 152 -13.54 4.00 15.68
N GLY A 153 -14.85 3.82 15.91
CA GLY A 153 -15.78 4.89 16.32
C GLY A 153 -16.09 5.94 15.24
N LEU A 154 -15.80 5.63 13.97
CA LEU A 154 -16.10 6.47 12.80
C LEU A 154 -17.52 6.22 12.25
N GLU A 155 -18.06 5.03 12.51
CA GLU A 155 -19.39 4.61 12.05
C GLU A 155 -20.52 5.59 12.46
N PRO A 156 -20.55 6.17 13.68
CA PRO A 156 -21.56 7.16 14.01
C PRO A 156 -21.42 8.44 13.16
N LEU A 157 -20.19 8.89 12.87
CA LEU A 157 -19.97 10.08 12.04
C LEU A 157 -20.45 9.84 10.61
N LEU A 158 -20.15 8.67 10.04
CA LEU A 158 -20.59 8.33 8.69
C LEU A 158 -22.10 8.05 8.59
N SER A 159 -22.72 7.55 9.66
CA SER A 159 -24.14 7.20 9.70
C SER A 159 -25.05 8.39 10.05
N PHE A 160 -24.62 9.25 10.97
CA PHE A 160 -25.40 10.38 11.48
C PHE A 160 -24.91 11.74 10.99
N GLY A 161 -23.65 11.86 10.53
CA GLY A 161 -23.11 13.09 9.92
C GLY A 161 -23.97 13.64 8.78
N PRO A 162 -24.43 12.81 7.81
CA PRO A 162 -25.37 13.25 6.76
C PRO A 162 -26.67 13.86 7.28
N ARG A 163 -27.01 13.61 8.55
CA ARG A 163 -28.19 14.10 9.23
C ARG A 163 -27.95 15.36 10.08
N ALA A 164 -26.72 15.85 10.20
CA ALA A 164 -26.45 17.15 10.80
C ALA A 164 -26.79 18.28 9.81
N ASP A 165 -27.15 19.46 10.33
CA ASP A 165 -27.28 20.66 9.50
C ASP A 165 -25.91 21.14 9.03
N VAL A 166 -24.92 21.07 9.92
CA VAL A 166 -23.52 21.42 9.67
C VAL A 166 -22.61 20.39 10.35
N VAL A 167 -21.59 19.94 9.64
CA VAL A 167 -20.44 19.26 10.24
C VAL A 167 -19.23 20.17 10.10
N ALA A 168 -18.70 20.61 11.24
CA ALA A 168 -17.51 21.42 11.33
C ALA A 168 -16.29 20.54 11.59
N LEU A 169 -15.27 20.72 10.77
CA LEU A 169 -14.00 20.02 10.82
C LEU A 169 -12.91 21.03 11.21
N LEU A 170 -11.84 20.57 11.82
CA LEU A 170 -10.76 21.45 12.26
C LEU A 170 -9.86 21.92 11.11
N THR A 171 -9.80 21.16 10.01
CA THR A 171 -8.86 21.36 8.91
C THR A 171 -9.54 21.14 7.55
N PRO A 172 -9.07 21.81 6.47
CA PRO A 172 -9.48 21.53 5.09
C PRO A 172 -9.34 20.06 4.74
N SER A 173 -8.20 19.46 5.08
CA SER A 173 -7.94 18.03 4.88
C SER A 173 -9.06 17.12 5.42
N MET A 174 -9.50 17.37 6.66
CA MET A 174 -10.60 16.59 7.26
C MET A 174 -11.93 16.79 6.54
N ALA A 175 -12.21 18.00 6.06
CA ALA A 175 -13.42 18.32 5.31
C ALA A 175 -13.43 17.65 3.94
N ASP A 176 -12.32 17.67 3.22
CA ASP A 176 -12.15 17.01 1.92
C ASP A 176 -12.29 15.49 2.06
N TRP A 177 -11.66 14.91 3.09
CA TRP A 177 -11.80 13.49 3.40
C TRP A 177 -13.26 13.10 3.66
N LEU A 178 -13.97 13.84 4.52
CA LEU A 178 -15.36 13.52 4.87
C LEU A 178 -16.28 13.70 3.65
N THR A 179 -16.04 14.73 2.86
CA THR A 179 -16.81 15.01 1.64
C THR A 179 -16.59 13.92 0.60
N THR A 180 -15.36 13.44 0.44
CA THR A 180 -15.02 12.32 -0.44
C THR A 180 -15.65 11.02 0.06
N ALA A 181 -15.52 10.71 1.35
CA ALA A 181 -16.02 9.47 1.95
C ALA A 181 -17.56 9.38 1.91
N LEU A 182 -18.26 10.50 2.06
CA LEU A 182 -19.71 10.56 1.97
C LEU A 182 -20.22 10.81 0.55
N GLY A 183 -19.37 11.32 -0.35
CA GLY A 183 -19.74 11.73 -1.71
C GLY A 183 -20.89 12.74 -1.67
N ARG A 184 -21.93 12.48 -2.45
CA ARG A 184 -23.15 13.33 -2.41
C ARG A 184 -23.78 13.38 -1.02
N ARG A 185 -23.58 12.36 -0.16
CA ARG A 185 -24.14 12.30 1.21
C ARG A 185 -23.49 13.26 2.18
N ALA A 186 -22.44 13.96 1.77
CA ALA A 186 -21.78 14.93 2.61
C ALA A 186 -22.78 16.02 3.07
N PRO A 187 -22.89 16.27 4.38
CA PRO A 187 -23.66 17.42 4.88
C PRO A 187 -22.95 18.72 4.50
N THR A 188 -23.50 19.87 4.89
CA THR A 188 -22.73 21.11 4.79
C THR A 188 -21.51 21.02 5.69
N THR A 189 -20.33 21.00 5.08
CA THR A 189 -19.04 20.96 5.78
C THR A 189 -18.48 22.37 5.90
N VAL A 190 -17.91 22.68 7.06
CA VAL A 190 -17.19 23.93 7.31
C VAL A 190 -15.88 23.63 8.02
N VAL A 191 -14.86 24.47 7.80
CA VAL A 191 -13.57 24.35 8.47
C VAL A 191 -13.48 25.44 9.54
N VAL A 192 -13.39 25.06 10.80
CA VAL A 192 -13.24 26.00 11.93
C VAL A 192 -12.24 25.43 12.94
N PRO A 193 -11.08 26.08 13.14
CA PRO A 193 -10.09 25.63 14.13
C PRO A 193 -10.60 25.85 15.55
N ASN A 194 -10.00 25.14 16.52
CA ASN A 194 -10.29 25.35 17.93
C ASN A 194 -9.80 26.74 18.38
N PRO A 195 -10.53 27.45 19.26
CA PRO A 195 -10.07 28.72 19.82
C PRO A 195 -8.97 28.53 20.88
N LEU A 196 -8.09 29.54 20.99
CA LEU A 196 -7.13 29.66 22.07
C LEU A 196 -7.66 30.59 23.19
N PRO A 197 -7.36 30.32 24.48
CA PRO A 197 -7.63 31.27 25.55
C PRO A 197 -6.83 32.56 25.39
N TYR A 198 -7.35 33.68 25.91
CA TYR A 198 -6.61 34.94 25.95
C TYR A 198 -5.33 34.83 26.79
N GLY A 199 -4.24 35.44 26.30
CA GLY A 199 -3.12 35.84 27.15
C GLY A 199 -2.07 34.76 27.44
N TYR A 200 -1.42 34.20 26.42
CA TYR A 200 -0.11 33.57 26.58
C TYR A 200 0.96 34.65 26.88
N LYS A 201 0.87 35.21 28.10
CA LYS A 201 1.74 36.23 28.64
C LYS A 201 2.35 35.72 29.96
N PRO A 202 3.63 36.06 30.26
CA PRO A 202 4.55 36.80 29.40
C PRO A 202 4.95 36.02 28.14
N ARG A 203 5.32 36.73 27.08
CA ARG A 203 5.84 36.12 25.86
C ARG A 203 7.24 35.53 26.09
N SER A 204 7.61 34.55 25.28
CA SER A 204 9.00 34.10 25.27
C SER A 204 9.93 35.19 24.74
N THR A 205 11.14 35.24 25.30
CA THR A 205 12.24 36.05 24.77
C THR A 205 13.04 35.31 23.70
N LEU A 206 12.83 34.00 23.53
CA LEU A 206 13.60 33.11 22.63
C LEU A 206 15.11 33.01 22.94
N GLU A 207 15.51 33.48 24.12
CA GLU A 207 16.89 33.43 24.63
C GLU A 207 17.15 32.22 25.55
N THR A 208 16.09 31.62 26.09
CA THR A 208 16.22 30.49 27.01
C THR A 208 16.43 29.21 26.22
N LYS A 209 17.61 28.59 26.33
CA LYS A 209 18.01 27.40 25.55
C LYS A 209 17.24 26.12 25.95
N VAL A 210 15.92 26.13 25.73
CA VAL A 210 15.00 25.05 26.09
C VAL A 210 14.06 24.78 24.92
N ILE A 211 14.01 23.51 24.54
CA ILE A 211 13.04 22.93 23.62
C ILE A 211 11.91 22.36 24.47
N VAL A 212 10.67 22.79 24.23
CA VAL A 212 9.49 22.29 24.94
C VAL A 212 8.64 21.45 24.01
N SER A 213 8.17 20.32 24.52
CA SER A 213 7.12 19.52 23.90
C SER A 213 6.09 19.13 24.96
N ALA A 214 4.81 19.06 24.61
CA ALA A 214 3.76 18.79 25.59
C ALA A 214 2.65 17.91 25.04
N GLY A 215 2.17 16.95 25.83
CA GLY A 215 1.09 16.06 25.46
C GLY A 215 1.03 14.78 26.30
N ARG A 216 0.01 13.95 26.05
CA ARG A 216 -0.13 12.63 26.71
C ARG A 216 1.04 11.73 26.32
N LEU A 217 1.68 11.08 27.30
CA LEU A 217 2.79 10.14 27.06
C LEU A 217 2.26 8.79 26.55
N VAL A 218 1.85 8.78 25.28
CA VAL A 218 1.36 7.62 24.51
C VAL A 218 2.17 7.48 23.22
N SER A 219 2.14 6.30 22.59
CA SER A 219 2.93 5.99 21.39
C SER A 219 2.64 6.92 20.21
N GLU A 220 1.38 7.33 20.05
CA GLU A 220 0.90 8.26 19.01
C GLU A 220 1.67 9.59 19.00
N LYS A 221 2.10 10.11 20.16
CA LYS A 221 2.81 11.39 20.29
C LYS A 221 4.30 11.31 19.92
N GLY A 222 4.84 10.12 19.70
CA GLY A 222 6.17 9.91 19.14
C GLY A 222 7.35 10.46 19.96
N PHE A 223 7.19 10.78 21.26
CA PHE A 223 8.26 11.37 22.09
C PHE A 223 9.56 10.57 22.10
N GLY A 224 9.51 9.25 21.90
CA GLY A 224 10.72 8.43 21.77
C GLY A 224 11.58 8.81 20.55
N LYS A 225 10.96 9.28 19.47
CA LYS A 225 11.64 9.79 18.26
C LYS A 225 12.22 11.17 18.50
N LEU A 226 11.47 12.05 19.19
CA LEU A 226 11.97 13.37 19.58
C LEU A 226 13.22 13.27 20.46
N ILE A 227 13.22 12.37 21.45
CA ILE A 227 14.39 12.13 22.31
C ILE A 227 15.58 11.65 21.47
N HIS A 228 15.35 10.77 20.48
CA HIS A 228 16.40 10.31 19.58
C HIS A 228 16.96 11.45 18.72
N ALA A 229 16.08 12.24 18.09
CA ALA A 229 16.48 13.38 17.28
C ALA A 229 17.27 14.42 18.09
N PHE A 230 16.85 14.71 19.31
CA PHE A 230 17.62 15.58 20.21
C PHE A 230 18.98 14.97 20.58
N GLY A 231 19.04 13.65 20.80
CA GLY A 231 20.28 12.93 21.07
C GLY A 231 21.30 12.99 19.93
N GLU A 232 20.85 13.06 18.67
CA GLU A 232 21.74 13.20 17.50
C GLU A 232 22.52 14.52 17.51
N ILE A 233 21.97 15.57 18.11
CA ILE A 233 22.53 16.94 18.07
C ILE A 233 22.97 17.47 19.44
N ALA A 234 22.76 16.72 20.52
CA ALA A 234 22.86 17.23 21.90
C ALA A 234 24.25 17.82 22.25
N ASP A 235 25.31 17.27 21.66
CA ASP A 235 26.70 17.70 21.84
C ASP A 235 27.03 18.99 21.08
N GLU A 236 26.34 19.28 19.99
CA GLU A 236 26.50 20.50 19.18
C GLU A 236 25.81 21.70 19.82
N ILE A 237 24.77 21.44 20.63
CA ILE A 237 24.01 22.45 21.37
C ILE A 237 24.13 22.23 22.88
N PRO A 238 25.36 22.26 23.46
CA PRO A 238 25.67 21.78 24.81
C PRO A 238 25.02 22.57 25.95
N ASP A 239 24.34 23.69 25.67
CA ASP A 239 23.58 24.44 26.67
C ASP A 239 22.07 24.22 26.58
N TRP A 240 21.59 23.56 25.52
CA TRP A 240 20.16 23.36 25.28
C TRP A 240 19.58 22.16 26.03
N ARG A 241 18.34 22.28 26.51
CA ARG A 241 17.62 21.17 27.16
C ARG A 241 16.33 20.84 26.46
N LEU A 242 15.93 19.58 26.52
CA LEU A 242 14.62 19.12 26.05
C LEU A 242 13.70 18.86 27.25
N ARG A 243 12.54 19.50 27.28
CA ARG A 243 11.56 19.37 28.35
C ARG A 243 10.23 18.86 27.79
N ILE A 244 9.81 17.67 28.23
CA ILE A 244 8.60 17.00 27.74
C ILE A 244 7.54 16.98 28.85
N LEU A 245 6.50 17.79 28.69
CA LEU A 245 5.41 17.95 29.65
C LEU A 245 4.29 16.94 29.40
N GLY A 246 3.84 16.27 30.45
CA GLY A 246 2.70 15.36 30.41
C GLY A 246 2.89 14.08 31.22
N THR A 247 1.84 13.26 31.22
CA THR A 247 1.79 11.96 31.89
C THR A 247 1.22 10.91 30.96
N GLY A 248 1.49 9.63 31.24
CA GLY A 248 0.98 8.53 30.44
C GLY A 248 1.79 7.24 30.58
N PRO A 249 1.29 6.14 30.01
CA PRO A 249 1.84 4.81 30.19
C PRO A 249 3.26 4.64 29.64
N THR A 250 3.68 5.43 28.65
CA THR A 250 5.03 5.28 28.04
C THR A 250 6.15 5.92 28.85
N ARG A 251 5.85 6.62 29.96
CA ARG A 251 6.86 7.37 30.74
C ARG A 251 8.09 6.54 31.12
N LEU A 252 7.90 5.30 31.57
CA LEU A 252 9.01 4.44 31.97
C LEU A 252 9.89 4.03 30.78
N ASP A 253 9.30 3.83 29.60
CA ASP A 253 10.05 3.56 28.37
C ASP A 253 10.90 4.76 27.95
N LEU A 254 10.33 5.97 28.01
CA LEU A 254 11.05 7.22 27.73
C LEU A 254 12.26 7.40 28.66
N ILE A 255 12.11 7.14 29.97
CA ILE A 255 13.22 7.21 30.93
C ILE A 255 14.35 6.23 30.57
N ARG A 256 14.02 5.01 30.14
CA ARG A 256 15.05 4.03 29.72
C ARG A 256 15.78 4.51 28.47
N ARG A 257 15.08 5.09 27.50
CA ARG A 257 15.68 5.65 26.28
C ARG A 257 16.62 6.81 26.58
N ILE A 258 16.18 7.76 27.39
CA ILE A 258 17.00 8.90 27.85
C ILE A 258 18.31 8.40 28.47
N ARG A 259 18.24 7.42 29.38
CA ARG A 259 19.43 6.84 30.01
C ARG A 259 20.33 6.11 29.01
N LYS A 260 19.74 5.32 28.10
CA LYS A 260 20.49 4.58 27.07
C LYS A 260 21.28 5.52 26.15
N GLN A 261 20.74 6.70 25.87
CA GLN A 261 21.38 7.73 25.04
C GLN A 261 22.26 8.70 25.84
N GLY A 262 22.40 8.52 27.16
CA GLY A 262 23.24 9.38 27.99
C GLY A 262 22.67 10.78 28.26
N LEU A 263 21.37 11.01 28.01
CA LEU A 263 20.75 12.34 28.04
C LEU A 263 20.05 12.68 29.38
N TYR A 264 20.43 12.02 30.48
CA TYR A 264 19.68 12.08 31.75
C TYR A 264 19.73 13.45 32.45
N ASP A 265 20.73 14.27 32.13
CA ASP A 265 20.93 15.65 32.58
C ASP A 265 20.46 16.69 31.55
N ARG A 266 19.98 16.22 30.38
CA ARG A 266 19.61 17.04 29.22
C ARG A 266 18.12 16.97 28.88
N VAL A 267 17.46 15.85 29.20
CA VAL A 267 16.03 15.63 28.95
C VAL A 267 15.24 15.55 30.25
N GLU A 268 14.25 16.42 30.39
CA GLU A 268 13.42 16.56 31.58
C GLU A 268 11.98 16.06 31.33
N LEU A 269 11.48 15.19 32.22
CA LEU A 269 10.10 14.69 32.23
C LEU A 269 9.37 15.12 33.52
N PRO A 270 9.07 16.43 33.68
CA PRO A 270 8.55 17.00 34.93
C PRO A 270 7.12 16.56 35.27
N GLY A 271 6.42 15.89 34.34
CA GLY A 271 5.02 15.57 34.49
C GLY A 271 4.14 16.67 33.88
N GLN A 272 2.90 16.76 34.34
CA GLN A 272 1.95 17.75 33.85
C GLN A 272 2.24 19.15 34.42
N SER A 273 2.15 20.19 33.58
CA SER A 273 2.11 21.59 34.03
C SER A 273 0.67 22.09 34.18
N LYS A 274 0.44 22.94 35.19
CA LYS A 274 -0.82 23.70 35.38
C LYS A 274 -0.75 25.11 34.81
N ASP A 275 0.44 25.56 34.41
CA ASP A 275 0.71 26.91 33.92
C ASP A 275 1.53 26.81 32.62
N MET A 276 0.83 26.42 31.55
CA MET A 276 1.42 26.33 30.21
C MET A 276 1.95 27.68 29.70
N PRO A 277 1.29 28.84 29.93
CA PRO A 277 1.86 30.15 29.58
C PRO A 277 3.28 30.35 30.10
N SER A 278 3.54 30.03 31.37
CA SER A 278 4.90 30.14 31.94
C SER A 278 5.90 29.13 31.35
N GLU A 279 5.46 27.94 30.95
CA GLU A 279 6.34 26.97 30.27
C GLU A 279 6.71 27.45 28.87
N TRP A 280 5.75 28.02 28.12
CA TRP A 280 6.02 28.60 26.80
C TRP A 280 6.88 29.86 26.87
N ALA A 281 6.71 30.70 27.90
CA ALA A 281 7.55 31.87 28.13
C ALA A 281 9.05 31.52 28.33
N ARG A 282 9.35 30.28 28.73
CA ARG A 282 10.71 29.76 28.91
C ARG A 282 11.22 28.95 27.71
N ALA A 283 10.38 28.68 26.72
CA ALA A 283 10.73 27.90 25.55
C ALA A 283 11.32 28.81 24.46
N SER A 284 12.37 28.36 23.79
CA SER A 284 12.83 29.02 22.55
C SER A 284 12.46 28.22 21.31
N VAL A 285 12.13 26.95 21.48
CA VAL A 285 11.65 26.07 20.40
C VAL A 285 10.53 25.19 20.94
N SER A 286 9.49 25.00 20.14
CA SER A 286 8.48 23.98 20.35
C SER A 286 8.72 22.80 19.41
N ALA A 287 8.55 21.57 19.90
CA ALA A 287 8.70 20.37 19.09
C ALA A 287 7.44 19.51 19.13
N LEU A 288 6.95 19.07 17.96
CA LEU A 288 5.81 18.16 17.83
C LEU A 288 6.19 16.92 17.00
N SER A 289 6.34 15.79 17.67
CA SER A 289 6.71 14.49 17.06
C SER A 289 5.53 13.53 16.89
N SER A 290 4.31 14.04 16.87
CA SER A 290 3.11 13.20 16.77
C SER A 290 3.01 12.51 15.41
N ARG A 291 2.39 11.33 15.38
CA ARG A 291 2.10 10.58 14.15
C ARG A 291 0.79 11.00 13.49
N SER A 292 -0.15 11.48 14.29
CA SER A 292 -1.47 11.94 13.86
C SER A 292 -1.98 12.98 14.86
N GLU A 293 -2.64 14.02 14.36
CA GLU A 293 -3.26 15.08 15.15
C GLU A 293 -4.51 15.59 14.42
N GLY A 294 -5.58 15.94 15.15
CA GLY A 294 -6.70 16.68 14.54
C GLY A 294 -6.30 18.13 14.25
N LEU A 295 -6.06 18.88 15.31
CA LEU A 295 -5.41 20.21 15.28
C LEU A 295 -4.70 20.41 16.62
N PRO A 296 -3.36 20.35 16.67
CA PRO A 296 -2.64 20.29 17.93
C PRO A 296 -2.70 21.65 18.63
N LEU A 297 -3.55 21.76 19.66
CA LEU A 297 -3.68 22.98 20.46
C LEU A 297 -2.32 23.46 20.95
N VAL A 298 -1.45 22.53 21.39
CA VAL A 298 -0.10 22.80 21.90
C VAL A 298 0.80 23.59 20.93
N VAL A 299 0.60 23.41 19.61
CA VAL A 299 1.30 24.17 18.57
C VAL A 299 0.74 25.58 18.51
N GLN A 300 -0.59 25.73 18.51
CA GLN A 300 -1.24 27.03 18.54
C GLN A 300 -0.82 27.83 19.79
N GLU A 301 -0.66 27.18 20.96
CA GLU A 301 -0.16 27.82 22.17
C GLU A 301 1.27 28.36 22.02
N ALA A 302 2.15 27.53 21.47
CA ALA A 302 3.55 27.91 21.23
C ALA A 302 3.61 29.11 20.27
N MET A 303 2.85 29.06 19.18
CA MET A 303 2.72 30.16 18.23
C MET A 303 2.22 31.45 18.92
N ALA A 304 1.19 31.37 19.75
CA ALA A 304 0.66 32.50 20.51
C ALA A 304 1.65 33.07 21.55
N ALA A 305 2.59 32.28 22.03
CA ALA A 305 3.69 32.73 22.87
C ALA A 305 4.88 33.33 22.08
N GLY A 306 4.82 33.28 20.75
CA GLY A 306 5.89 33.68 19.82
C GLY A 306 7.02 32.67 19.70
N VAL A 307 6.76 31.40 20.04
CA VAL A 307 7.75 30.31 20.02
C VAL A 307 7.64 29.56 18.68
N PRO A 308 8.71 29.49 17.87
CA PRO A 308 8.69 28.75 16.62
C PRO A 308 8.59 27.25 16.85
N VAL A 309 7.96 26.55 15.90
CA VAL A 309 7.61 25.14 16.02
C VAL A 309 8.36 24.30 14.98
N ALA A 310 9.01 23.22 15.42
CA ALA A 310 9.44 22.12 14.56
C ALA A 310 8.47 20.94 14.70
N ALA A 311 7.85 20.48 13.62
CA ALA A 311 6.81 19.46 13.68
C ALA A 311 6.95 18.42 12.56
N PHE A 312 6.62 17.16 12.87
CA PHE A 312 6.32 16.20 11.82
C PHE A 312 5.11 16.67 11.01
N ASP A 313 5.22 16.53 9.71
CA ASP A 313 4.21 16.94 8.74
C ASP A 313 3.11 15.89 8.62
N THR A 314 2.37 15.72 9.71
CA THR A 314 1.26 14.77 9.76
C THR A 314 0.09 15.28 8.91
N PRO A 315 -0.60 14.38 8.20
CA PRO A 315 -1.84 14.74 7.56
C PRO A 315 -2.93 15.03 8.59
N SER A 316 -3.65 16.13 8.39
CA SER A 316 -4.36 16.85 9.46
C SER A 316 -3.45 17.22 10.65
N GLY A 317 -3.65 18.40 11.24
CA GLY A 317 -2.86 18.85 12.37
C GLY A 317 -1.77 19.86 12.05
N ALA A 318 -0.48 19.47 12.13
CA ALA A 318 0.64 20.42 12.09
C ALA A 318 0.77 21.16 10.75
N ARG A 319 0.54 20.47 9.63
CA ARG A 319 0.57 21.04 8.27
C ARG A 319 -0.38 22.23 8.10
N GLU A 320 -1.52 22.15 8.78
CA GLU A 320 -2.62 23.11 8.65
C GLU A 320 -2.41 24.34 9.53
N LEU A 321 -1.39 24.29 10.41
CA LEU A 321 -0.99 25.38 11.29
C LEU A 321 0.33 26.03 10.88
N ILE A 322 1.22 25.28 10.21
CA ILE A 322 2.60 25.67 9.96
C ILE A 322 2.85 25.77 8.46
N HIS A 323 3.22 26.95 8.01
CA HIS A 323 3.82 27.20 6.71
C HIS A 323 5.33 27.08 6.83
N HIS A 324 5.88 26.02 6.23
CA HIS A 324 7.30 25.70 6.32
C HIS A 324 8.21 26.89 5.90
N GLU A 325 9.21 27.19 6.72
CA GLU A 325 10.13 28.35 6.66
C GLU A 325 9.49 29.75 6.78
N VAL A 326 8.19 29.83 7.05
CA VAL A 326 7.49 31.10 7.26
C VAL A 326 7.16 31.32 8.74
N ASP A 327 6.46 30.38 9.37
CA ASP A 327 6.03 30.45 10.78
C ASP A 327 6.43 29.20 11.59
N GLY A 328 7.15 28.27 10.97
CA GLY A 328 7.72 27.08 11.62
C GLY A 328 8.44 26.18 10.62
N LEU A 329 8.88 25.01 11.08
CA LEU A 329 9.57 24.00 10.29
C LEU A 329 8.78 22.68 10.30
N LEU A 330 8.15 22.37 9.16
CA LEU A 330 7.64 21.03 8.88
C LEU A 330 8.76 20.07 8.44
N VAL A 331 8.71 18.85 8.97
CA VAL A 331 9.65 17.75 8.74
C VAL A 331 8.88 16.54 8.20
N GLY A 332 9.47 15.72 7.33
CA GLY A 332 8.81 14.52 6.83
C GLY A 332 8.27 13.63 7.95
N PRO A 333 7.10 12.98 7.78
CA PRO A 333 6.53 12.12 8.81
C PRO A 333 7.55 11.09 9.33
N ASP A 334 7.60 10.95 10.64
CA ASP A 334 8.42 9.95 11.33
C ASP A 334 9.95 10.07 11.14
N SER A 335 10.43 11.15 10.50
CA SER A 335 11.83 11.41 10.18
C SER A 335 12.65 11.91 11.37
N ILE A 336 13.46 11.03 11.95
CA ILE A 336 14.29 11.38 13.11
C ILE A 336 15.36 12.41 12.71
N SER A 337 16.09 12.16 11.62
CA SER A 337 17.17 13.05 11.17
C SER A 337 16.65 14.39 10.64
N GLY A 338 15.48 14.42 10.00
CA GLY A 338 14.82 15.66 9.63
C GLY A 338 14.41 16.50 10.85
N MET A 339 13.94 15.84 11.92
CA MET A 339 13.62 16.52 13.19
C MET A 339 14.89 17.02 13.87
N ALA A 340 15.96 16.22 13.88
CA ALA A 340 17.26 16.63 14.43
C ALA A 340 17.79 17.87 13.70
N SER A 341 17.78 17.86 12.37
CA SER A 341 18.20 18.99 11.53
C SER A 341 17.36 20.25 11.80
N ALA A 342 16.02 20.12 11.88
CA ALA A 342 15.15 21.25 12.20
C ALA A 342 15.41 21.84 13.59
N LEU A 343 15.59 20.99 14.61
CA LEU A 343 15.91 21.44 15.97
C LEU A 343 17.28 22.11 16.04
N LEU A 344 18.30 21.56 15.37
CA LEU A 344 19.64 22.14 15.33
C LEU A 344 19.61 23.52 14.66
N ARG A 345 18.92 23.65 13.52
CA ARG A 345 18.75 24.94 12.83
C ARG A 345 18.12 25.98 13.75
N LEU A 346 17.00 25.67 14.39
CA LEU A 346 16.34 26.62 15.31
C LEU A 346 17.23 26.94 16.53
N ALA A 347 18.05 26.00 16.99
CA ALA A 347 18.91 26.19 18.15
C ALA A 347 20.20 27.00 17.85
N THR A 348 20.63 27.07 16.59
CA THR A 348 21.91 27.67 16.18
C THR A 348 21.76 28.91 15.28
N ASP A 349 20.61 29.10 14.63
CA ASP A 349 20.29 30.28 13.83
C ASP A 349 19.27 31.17 14.57
N ASP A 350 19.78 32.17 15.27
CA ASP A 350 18.99 33.10 16.07
C ASP A 350 18.06 33.98 15.20
N GLU A 351 18.51 34.38 14.01
CA GLU A 351 17.71 35.21 13.10
C GLU A 351 16.50 34.42 12.59
N LEU A 352 16.72 33.17 12.16
CA LEU A 352 15.65 32.27 11.77
C LEU A 352 14.66 32.04 12.92
N ARG A 353 15.17 31.73 14.12
CA ARG A 353 14.32 31.46 15.30
C ARG A 353 13.40 32.65 15.62
N HIS A 354 13.94 33.87 15.62
CA HIS A 354 13.15 35.08 15.87
C HIS A 354 12.14 35.36 14.75
N ARG A 355 12.58 35.28 13.48
CA ARG A 355 11.70 35.52 12.33
C ARG A 355 10.50 34.57 12.31
N LEU A 356 10.75 33.27 12.52
CA LEU A 356 9.69 32.27 12.57
C LEU A 356 8.79 32.48 13.79
N GLY A 357 9.34 32.82 14.95
CA GLY A 357 8.58 33.11 16.17
C GLY A 357 7.63 34.30 16.03
N ASP A 358 8.07 35.38 15.37
CA ASP A 358 7.23 36.56 15.12
C ASP A 358 6.10 36.25 14.12
N ARG A 359 6.38 35.49 13.07
CA ARG A 359 5.36 35.03 12.11
C ARG A 359 4.37 34.05 12.74
N ALA A 360 4.85 33.15 13.59
CA ALA A 360 4.01 32.25 14.37
C ALA A 360 3.03 33.04 15.25
N LEU A 361 3.51 34.10 15.91
CA LEU A 361 2.65 34.99 16.69
C LEU A 361 1.60 35.68 15.82
N GLU A 362 1.99 36.23 14.67
CA GLU A 362 1.07 36.87 13.73
C GLU A 362 -0.03 35.88 13.29
N ALA A 363 0.36 34.69 12.85
CA ALA A 363 -0.56 33.63 12.43
C ALA A 363 -1.51 33.18 13.55
N SER A 364 -1.04 33.16 14.80
CA SER A 364 -1.85 32.73 15.95
C SER A 364 -3.09 33.60 16.22
N GLN A 365 -3.11 34.84 15.72
CA GLN A 365 -4.24 35.76 15.88
C GLN A 365 -5.53 35.21 15.25
N ALA A 366 -5.42 34.34 14.25
CA ALA A 366 -6.56 33.68 13.63
C ALA A 366 -7.29 32.71 14.59
N PHE A 367 -6.65 32.31 15.70
CA PHE A 367 -7.23 31.43 16.72
C PHE A 367 -7.74 32.20 17.94
N ALA A 368 -7.72 33.54 17.90
CA ALA A 368 -8.24 34.36 18.97
C ALA A 368 -9.71 34.02 19.25
N PRO A 369 -10.12 33.95 20.53
CA PRO A 369 -11.40 33.36 20.89
C PRO A 369 -12.60 34.20 20.40
N ASP A 370 -12.46 35.52 20.32
CA ASP A 370 -13.40 36.45 19.69
C ASP A 370 -13.54 36.20 18.17
N VAL A 371 -12.42 36.09 17.45
CA VAL A 371 -12.40 35.79 16.01
C VAL A 371 -13.11 34.47 15.70
N ILE A 372 -12.84 33.43 16.50
CA ILE A 372 -13.49 32.12 16.35
C ILE A 372 -14.98 32.18 16.71
N ALA A 373 -15.35 32.91 17.77
CA ALA A 373 -16.75 33.10 18.15
C ALA A 373 -17.55 33.80 17.05
N GLU A 374 -17.02 34.87 16.43
CA GLU A 374 -17.67 35.56 15.31
C GLU A 374 -17.94 34.62 14.13
N ARG A 375 -16.96 33.77 13.78
CA ARG A 375 -17.12 32.75 12.72
C ARG A 375 -18.23 31.75 13.06
N TRP A 376 -18.27 31.27 14.30
CA TRP A 376 -19.33 30.37 14.75
C TRP A 376 -20.71 31.01 14.71
N VAL A 377 -20.82 32.26 15.17
CA VAL A 377 -22.08 33.01 15.12
C VAL A 377 -22.59 33.13 13.69
N ALA A 378 -21.73 33.42 12.72
CA ALA A 378 -22.09 33.47 11.31
C ALA A 378 -22.57 32.11 10.78
N ILE A 379 -21.88 31.01 11.13
CA ILE A 379 -22.26 29.64 10.74
C ILE A 379 -23.62 29.25 11.33
N PHE A 380 -23.83 29.54 12.61
CA PHE A 380 -25.08 29.26 13.30
C PHE A 380 -26.24 30.03 12.67
N GLN A 381 -26.07 31.32 12.41
CA GLN A 381 -27.09 32.14 11.76
C GLN A 381 -27.44 31.62 10.36
N ALA A 382 -26.43 31.30 9.55
CA ALA A 382 -26.65 30.75 8.21
C ALA A 382 -27.38 29.40 8.22
N ALA A 383 -27.11 28.54 9.21
CA ALA A 383 -27.79 27.27 9.37
C ALA A 383 -29.25 27.46 9.82
N ILE A 384 -29.51 28.39 10.74
CA ILE A 384 -30.87 28.78 11.18
C ILE A 384 -31.69 29.30 10.00
N ASP A 385 -31.14 30.25 9.23
CA ASP A 385 -31.82 30.87 8.09
C ASP A 385 -32.17 29.84 7.01
N ARG A 386 -31.23 28.93 6.73
CA ARG A 386 -31.44 27.84 5.76
C ARG A 386 -32.59 26.92 6.19
N ARG A 387 -32.65 26.58 7.47
CA ARG A 387 -33.72 25.75 8.03
C ARG A 387 -35.07 26.45 8.01
N ALA A 388 -35.10 27.78 8.17
CA ALA A 388 -36.32 28.59 8.08
C ALA A 388 -36.85 28.73 6.63
N SER A 389 -35.96 28.71 5.63
CA SER A 389 -36.27 28.96 4.21
C SER A 389 -36.61 27.72 3.37
N GLY A 390 -36.27 26.51 3.83
CA GLY A 390 -36.47 25.25 3.07
C GLY A 390 -37.81 24.56 3.35
N PRO A 391 -38.32 23.71 2.43
CA PRO A 391 -39.44 22.82 2.73
C PRO A 391 -39.07 21.95 3.94
N GLY A 392 -39.82 22.11 5.02
CA GLY A 392 -39.59 21.35 6.25
C GLY A 392 -39.64 19.84 5.99
N SER A 393 -38.66 19.13 6.55
CA SER A 393 -38.42 17.69 6.41
C SER A 393 -37.73 17.31 5.08
N ARG A 394 -36.73 16.42 5.03
CA ARG A 394 -36.48 15.29 5.94
C ARG A 394 -34.98 14.96 5.97
N LEU A 395 -34.44 14.74 7.16
CA LEU A 395 -33.21 13.95 7.37
C LEU A 395 -33.28 12.59 6.63
N LEU A 396 -34.49 12.06 6.47
CA LEU A 396 -34.81 10.88 5.65
C LEU A 396 -34.83 11.13 4.12
N GLN A 397 -35.10 12.35 3.63
CA GLN A 397 -35.24 12.66 2.20
C GLN A 397 -33.86 12.82 1.57
N ARG A 398 -32.96 13.50 2.29
CA ARG A 398 -31.53 13.51 1.94
C ARG A 398 -31.03 12.07 1.83
N ALA A 399 -31.24 11.22 2.82
CA ALA A 399 -30.81 9.83 2.77
C ALA A 399 -31.34 9.03 1.54
N VAL A 400 -32.53 9.37 1.01
CA VAL A 400 -33.16 8.70 -0.14
C VAL A 400 -32.74 9.31 -1.50
N GLU A 401 -32.55 10.62 -1.60
CA GLU A 401 -32.07 11.28 -2.84
C GLU A 401 -30.61 10.95 -3.14
N LEU A 402 -29.84 10.62 -2.10
CA LEU A 402 -28.40 10.38 -2.17
C LEU A 402 -28.01 8.96 -2.62
N THR A 403 -28.97 8.03 -2.70
CA THR A 403 -28.77 6.68 -3.25
C THR A 403 -28.88 6.59 -4.78
N ALA A 404 -29.19 7.69 -5.48
CA ALA A 404 -29.62 7.68 -6.89
C ALA A 404 -28.60 8.25 -7.90
N GLY A 405 -27.36 8.55 -7.50
CA GLY A 405 -26.35 9.17 -8.37
C GLY A 405 -25.14 8.29 -8.66
N GLU A 406 -24.66 8.28 -9.90
CA GLU A 406 -23.39 7.66 -10.29
C GLU A 406 -22.19 8.39 -9.65
N ASP A 407 -21.18 7.60 -9.29
CA ASP A 407 -19.88 8.03 -8.76
C ASP A 407 -19.10 8.86 -9.80
N PRO A 408 -18.17 9.74 -9.38
CA PRO A 408 -17.32 10.49 -10.31
C PRO A 408 -16.52 9.52 -11.20
N PRO A 409 -16.35 9.85 -12.49
CA PRO A 409 -15.66 8.98 -13.43
C PRO A 409 -14.20 8.78 -12.99
N VAL A 410 -13.75 7.52 -12.99
CA VAL A 410 -12.32 7.20 -12.93
C VAL A 410 -11.71 7.61 -14.27
N LEU A 411 -10.61 8.37 -14.23
CA LEU A 411 -9.83 8.65 -15.44
C LEU A 411 -9.25 7.32 -15.95
N GLU A 412 -9.66 6.91 -17.15
CA GLU A 412 -9.19 5.68 -17.79
C GLU A 412 -8.29 6.03 -18.98
N VAL A 413 -7.20 5.29 -19.17
CA VAL A 413 -6.35 5.41 -20.37
C VAL A 413 -6.55 4.19 -21.25
N GLU A 414 -6.79 4.45 -22.53
CA GLU A 414 -6.99 3.42 -23.52
C GLU A 414 -5.75 2.50 -23.60
N PRO A 415 -5.93 1.16 -23.64
CA PRO A 415 -4.82 0.22 -23.71
C PRO A 415 -3.95 0.47 -24.94
N ARG A 416 -2.63 0.58 -24.73
CA ARG A 416 -1.64 0.76 -25.79
C ARG A 416 -1.07 -0.61 -26.19
N ALA A 417 -1.28 -1.00 -27.44
CA ALA A 417 -0.79 -2.27 -27.99
C ALA A 417 0.66 -2.19 -28.51
N ASP A 418 1.29 -1.03 -28.44
CA ASP A 418 2.64 -0.73 -28.94
C ASP A 418 3.70 -0.60 -27.84
N LEU A 419 3.31 -0.65 -26.56
CA LEU A 419 4.21 -0.45 -25.43
C LEU A 419 4.33 -1.69 -24.55
N THR A 420 5.57 -2.08 -24.23
CA THR A 420 5.85 -3.15 -23.26
C THR A 420 5.94 -2.59 -21.83
N PRO A 421 5.72 -3.41 -20.79
CA PRO A 421 5.92 -2.99 -19.41
C PRO A 421 7.31 -2.40 -19.12
N ALA A 422 8.36 -3.00 -19.70
CA ALA A 422 9.72 -2.49 -19.59
C ALA A 422 9.89 -1.11 -20.28
N ALA A 423 9.30 -0.91 -21.46
CA ALA A 423 9.37 0.37 -22.15
C ALA A 423 8.73 1.52 -21.33
N VAL A 424 7.60 1.25 -20.66
CA VAL A 424 6.92 2.22 -19.80
C VAL A 424 7.69 2.48 -18.50
N ARG A 425 8.27 1.44 -17.88
CA ARG A 425 9.15 1.62 -16.72
C ARG A 425 10.38 2.46 -17.07
N ALA A 426 10.99 2.22 -18.23
CA ALA A 426 12.08 3.03 -18.77
C ALA A 426 11.65 4.48 -19.06
N LEU A 427 10.42 4.71 -19.56
CA LEU A 427 9.84 6.04 -19.73
C LEU A 427 9.70 6.78 -18.39
N ALA A 428 9.12 6.12 -17.38
CA ALA A 428 8.98 6.67 -16.03
C ALA A 428 10.34 6.99 -15.40
N LEU A 429 11.33 6.11 -15.55
CA LEU A 429 12.67 6.30 -15.03
C LEU A 429 13.39 7.47 -15.73
N ARG A 430 13.31 7.57 -17.07
CA ARG A 430 13.83 8.72 -17.82
C ARG A 430 13.21 10.03 -17.36
N TRP A 431 11.89 10.05 -17.18
CA TRP A 431 11.18 11.24 -16.73
C TRP A 431 11.62 11.67 -15.33
N ALA A 432 11.60 10.74 -14.37
CA ALA A 432 11.99 11.03 -12.99
C ALA A 432 13.46 11.47 -12.88
N THR A 433 14.38 10.81 -13.57
CA THR A 433 15.81 11.18 -13.52
C THR A 433 16.08 12.52 -14.20
N ALA A 434 15.40 12.84 -15.31
CA ALA A 434 15.50 14.15 -15.94
C ALA A 434 14.98 15.27 -15.02
N CYS A 435 13.91 15.03 -14.26
CA CYS A 435 13.42 15.97 -13.25
C CYS A 435 14.43 16.11 -12.10
N ALA A 436 15.00 15.00 -11.62
CA ALA A 436 15.99 14.99 -10.56
C ALA A 436 17.25 15.78 -10.94
N ASP A 437 17.74 15.64 -12.17
CA ASP A 437 18.87 16.38 -12.74
C ASP A 437 18.69 17.89 -12.72
N ARG A 438 17.44 18.38 -12.86
CA ARG A 438 17.16 19.82 -12.87
C ARG A 438 17.16 20.45 -11.48
N VAL A 439 17.00 19.64 -10.42
CA VAL A 439 16.74 20.16 -9.06
C VAL A 439 17.83 19.85 -8.04
N SER A 440 18.69 18.88 -8.32
CA SER A 440 19.78 18.46 -7.42
C SER A 440 20.90 17.78 -8.20
N ASP A 441 22.12 17.85 -7.70
CA ASP A 441 23.28 17.06 -8.15
C ASP A 441 23.50 15.80 -7.28
N ARG A 442 22.85 15.74 -6.11
CA ARG A 442 22.99 14.68 -5.10
C ARG A 442 21.98 13.54 -5.24
N TRP A 443 21.17 13.52 -6.30
CA TRP A 443 20.26 12.40 -6.57
C TRP A 443 21.05 11.18 -7.05
N PHE A 444 20.49 9.99 -6.86
CA PHE A 444 21.00 8.74 -7.43
C PHE A 444 19.87 7.73 -7.56
N VAL A 445 20.09 6.65 -8.30
CA VAL A 445 19.11 5.57 -8.47
C VAL A 445 19.58 4.33 -7.74
N GLN A 446 18.71 3.74 -6.93
CA GLN A 446 18.86 2.37 -6.46
C GLN A 446 18.23 1.45 -7.52
N PRO A 447 19.02 0.59 -8.19
CA PRO A 447 18.47 -0.38 -9.12
C PRO A 447 17.56 -1.38 -8.39
N ALA A 448 16.61 -1.98 -9.13
CA ALA A 448 15.67 -2.93 -8.54
C ALA A 448 16.39 -4.14 -7.93
N HIS A 449 17.37 -4.73 -8.64
CA HIS A 449 17.99 -6.01 -8.25
C HIS A 449 16.87 -7.04 -7.94
N GLU A 450 16.84 -7.69 -6.78
CA GLU A 450 15.70 -8.55 -6.38
C GLU A 450 14.36 -7.83 -6.07
N ALA A 451 14.33 -6.50 -6.01
CA ALA A 451 13.12 -5.73 -5.72
C ALA A 451 12.21 -5.60 -6.95
N ALA A 452 10.96 -5.15 -6.72
CA ALA A 452 9.95 -5.05 -7.79
C ALA A 452 10.15 -3.85 -8.75
N SER A 453 10.84 -2.79 -8.31
CA SER A 453 10.97 -1.53 -9.05
C SER A 453 12.29 -0.81 -8.75
N PRO A 454 12.87 -0.08 -9.72
CA PRO A 454 13.95 0.85 -9.45
C PRO A 454 13.42 2.05 -8.67
N MET A 455 14.31 2.69 -7.90
CA MET A 455 13.98 3.81 -7.03
C MET A 455 14.93 4.98 -7.27
N VAL A 456 14.37 6.15 -7.57
CA VAL A 456 15.11 7.41 -7.67
C VAL A 456 15.17 8.04 -6.28
N ILE A 457 16.36 8.21 -5.72
CA ILE A 457 16.58 8.93 -4.47
C ILE A 457 16.82 10.40 -4.80
N VAL A 458 16.01 11.28 -4.21
CA VAL A 458 16.15 12.75 -4.32
C VAL A 458 16.29 13.33 -2.91
N PRO A 459 17.14 14.34 -2.66
CA PRO A 459 17.17 15.01 -1.37
C PRO A 459 15.82 15.67 -1.03
N MET A 460 15.33 15.50 0.19
CA MET A 460 14.10 16.11 0.71
C MET A 460 14.05 17.65 0.53
N PRO A 461 15.16 18.41 0.67
CA PRO A 461 15.15 19.84 0.35
C PRO A 461 14.84 20.18 -1.11
N ALA A 462 15.11 19.27 -2.05
CA ALA A 462 14.82 19.45 -3.48
C ALA A 462 13.42 18.96 -3.88
N ARG A 463 12.67 18.33 -2.96
CA ARG A 463 11.38 17.68 -3.22
C ARG A 463 10.33 18.59 -3.87
N ALA A 464 10.11 19.79 -3.35
CA ALA A 464 9.07 20.68 -3.87
C ALA A 464 9.33 21.04 -5.33
N ARG A 465 10.57 21.47 -5.63
CA ARG A 465 11.04 21.73 -7.00
C ARG A 465 10.97 20.48 -7.88
N PHE A 466 11.32 19.31 -7.34
CA PHE A 466 11.20 18.04 -8.06
C PHE A 466 9.76 17.80 -8.52
N LEU A 467 8.78 18.00 -7.64
CA LEU A 467 7.36 17.78 -7.96
C LEU A 467 6.81 18.86 -8.91
N GLU A 468 7.29 20.10 -8.82
CA GLU A 468 7.00 21.15 -9.80
C GLU A 468 7.52 20.75 -11.20
N GLU A 469 8.77 20.29 -11.29
CA GLU A 469 9.37 19.79 -12.54
C GLU A 469 8.68 18.52 -13.07
N LEU A 470 8.25 17.64 -12.16
CA LEU A 470 7.53 16.42 -12.50
C LEU A 470 6.18 16.74 -13.12
N GLY A 471 5.49 17.76 -12.59
CA GLY A 471 4.18 18.25 -13.03
C GLY A 471 4.21 19.20 -14.24
N ALA A 472 5.35 19.34 -14.91
CA ALA A 472 5.47 20.18 -16.11
C ALA A 472 4.52 19.73 -17.24
N ALA A 473 4.19 20.65 -18.14
CA ALA A 473 3.17 20.43 -19.18
C ALA A 473 3.53 19.31 -20.19
N ASP A 474 4.79 18.91 -20.26
CA ASP A 474 5.31 17.83 -21.09
C ASP A 474 5.41 16.47 -20.36
N ALA A 475 4.82 16.37 -19.15
CA ALA A 475 4.74 15.10 -18.42
C ALA A 475 4.09 13.99 -19.29
N PRO A 476 4.65 12.77 -19.33
CA PRO A 476 4.13 11.71 -20.18
C PRO A 476 2.67 11.36 -19.84
N PRO A 477 1.73 11.44 -20.80
CA PRO A 477 0.30 11.20 -20.54
C PRO A 477 -0.02 9.75 -20.18
N GLU A 478 0.87 8.81 -20.53
CA GLU A 478 0.73 7.40 -20.17
C GLU A 478 0.93 7.14 -18.68
N LEU A 479 1.55 8.06 -17.95
CA LEU A 479 1.92 7.90 -16.55
C LEU A 479 0.94 8.63 -15.63
N SER A 480 0.69 8.01 -14.49
CA SER A 480 0.03 8.58 -13.33
C SER A 480 1.03 8.80 -12.21
N LEU A 481 0.74 9.79 -11.37
CA LEU A 481 1.44 9.98 -10.11
C LEU A 481 0.62 9.31 -9.00
N VAL A 482 1.32 8.58 -8.13
CA VAL A 482 0.73 7.92 -6.97
C VAL A 482 1.40 8.44 -5.70
N ASP A 483 0.60 8.91 -4.75
CA ASP A 483 1.03 9.15 -3.38
C ASP A 483 0.99 7.83 -2.60
N THR A 484 2.17 7.40 -2.16
CA THR A 484 2.35 6.07 -1.53
C THR A 484 2.58 6.14 -0.02
N THR A 485 2.46 7.35 0.55
CA THR A 485 2.85 7.60 1.94
C THR A 485 1.85 7.06 2.96
N GLY A 486 0.63 6.68 2.55
CA GLY A 486 -0.24 5.78 3.31
C GLY A 486 -0.65 6.29 4.70
N HIS A 487 -0.75 7.60 4.88
CA HIS A 487 -1.04 8.24 6.16
C HIS A 487 -2.54 8.49 6.37
N GLY A 488 -3.36 7.43 6.31
CA GLY A 488 -4.82 7.52 6.54
C GLY A 488 -5.64 8.08 5.37
N TRP A 489 -5.00 8.47 4.26
CA TRP A 489 -5.67 8.79 3.01
C TRP A 489 -5.84 7.52 2.16
N PRO A 490 -6.93 7.39 1.39
CA PRO A 490 -6.93 6.49 0.24
C PRO A 490 -5.70 6.78 -0.62
N GLU A 491 -5.14 5.75 -1.25
CA GLU A 491 -4.12 5.93 -2.29
C GLU A 491 -4.58 7.03 -3.25
N ARG A 492 -3.86 8.15 -3.29
CA ARG A 492 -4.16 9.25 -4.21
C ARG A 492 -3.42 8.99 -5.49
N ARG A 493 -4.18 8.76 -6.56
CA ARG A 493 -3.66 8.57 -7.92
C ARG A 493 -4.29 9.62 -8.82
N GLY A 494 -3.47 10.26 -9.64
CA GLY A 494 -3.92 11.32 -10.54
C GLY A 494 -3.01 11.48 -11.74
N ALA A 495 -3.44 12.30 -12.71
CA ALA A 495 -2.54 12.78 -13.74
C ALA A 495 -1.38 13.53 -13.07
N ILE A 496 -0.17 13.37 -13.61
CA ILE A 496 1.03 13.95 -13.00
C ILE A 496 0.90 15.47 -12.87
N THR A 497 0.39 16.14 -13.90
CA THR A 497 0.19 17.60 -13.94
C THR A 497 -0.78 18.11 -12.88
N ASP A 498 -1.75 17.28 -12.46
CA ASP A 498 -2.79 17.69 -11.52
C ASP A 498 -2.38 17.38 -10.08
N LEU A 499 -1.78 16.21 -9.86
CA LEU A 499 -1.44 15.74 -8.51
C LEU A 499 -0.09 16.27 -8.02
N ALA A 500 0.89 16.49 -8.89
CA ALA A 500 2.22 16.92 -8.46
C ALA A 500 2.22 18.28 -7.73
N PRO A 501 1.46 19.32 -8.18
CA PRO A 501 1.36 20.59 -7.45
C PRO A 501 0.74 20.43 -6.06
N VAL A 502 -0.28 19.56 -5.92
CA VAL A 502 -0.90 19.26 -4.63
C VAL A 502 0.14 18.63 -3.69
N LEU A 503 0.88 17.63 -4.18
CA LEU A 503 1.90 16.94 -3.39
C LEU A 503 3.12 17.82 -3.08
N ALA A 504 3.42 18.83 -3.90
CA ALA A 504 4.55 19.74 -3.69
C ALA A 504 4.45 20.51 -2.37
N GLY A 505 3.23 20.88 -1.94
CA GLY A 505 2.96 21.53 -0.65
C GLY A 505 3.04 20.59 0.57
N GLU A 506 3.31 19.31 0.36
CA GLU A 506 3.37 18.28 1.40
C GLU A 506 4.83 17.88 1.72
N ARG A 507 5.09 17.08 2.77
CA ARG A 507 6.41 16.49 3.08
C ARG A 507 6.39 14.96 3.04
N GLY A 508 5.54 14.37 2.21
CA GLY A 508 5.53 12.93 2.00
C GLY A 508 6.88 12.41 1.48
N SER A 509 7.37 11.29 2.02
CA SER A 509 8.71 10.77 1.72
C SER A 509 8.80 9.95 0.43
N ARG A 510 7.68 9.57 -0.19
CA ARG A 510 7.69 8.72 -1.38
C ARG A 510 6.52 8.96 -2.30
N VAL A 511 6.81 9.02 -3.59
CA VAL A 511 5.81 8.97 -4.66
C VAL A 511 6.18 7.88 -5.65
N SER A 512 5.24 7.50 -6.51
CA SER A 512 5.50 6.55 -7.57
C SER A 512 4.97 7.04 -8.89
N LEU A 513 5.72 6.76 -9.94
CA LEU A 513 5.28 6.89 -11.32
C LEU A 513 4.93 5.51 -11.82
N GLU A 514 3.70 5.38 -12.30
CA GLU A 514 3.22 4.16 -12.91
C GLU A 514 2.07 4.47 -13.87
N PRO A 515 1.87 3.67 -14.92
CA PRO A 515 0.76 3.87 -15.83
C PRO A 515 -0.59 3.68 -15.13
N TRP A 516 -1.65 4.17 -15.78
CA TRP A 516 -3.00 3.99 -15.27
C TRP A 516 -3.36 2.51 -15.18
N PRO A 517 -3.90 2.07 -14.03
CA PRO A 517 -4.01 0.65 -13.76
C PRO A 517 -5.17 0.04 -14.54
N THR A 518 -6.24 0.80 -14.82
CA THR A 518 -7.49 0.24 -15.32
C THR A 518 -8.03 0.92 -16.58
N TRP A 519 -8.68 0.12 -17.42
CA TRP A 519 -9.54 0.53 -18.53
C TRP A 519 -10.84 -0.27 -18.47
N GLN A 520 -11.99 0.39 -18.56
CA GLN A 520 -13.32 -0.22 -18.38
C GLN A 520 -13.43 -1.06 -17.10
N GLY A 521 -12.84 -0.58 -16.00
CA GLY A 521 -12.82 -1.26 -14.71
C GLY A 521 -11.96 -2.54 -14.61
N LEU A 522 -11.11 -2.84 -15.60
CA LEU A 522 -10.18 -3.99 -15.56
C LEU A 522 -8.70 -3.57 -15.68
N PRO A 523 -7.76 -4.31 -15.04
CA PRO A 523 -6.33 -4.04 -15.17
C PRO A 523 -5.81 -4.15 -16.62
N THR A 524 -5.03 -3.15 -17.05
CA THR A 524 -4.37 -3.16 -18.38
C THR A 524 -3.05 -3.94 -18.36
N LEU A 525 -2.45 -4.21 -19.53
CA LEU A 525 -1.08 -4.76 -19.62
C LEU A 525 -0.08 -3.92 -18.82
N LEU A 526 -0.22 -2.60 -18.90
CA LEU A 526 0.71 -1.65 -18.30
C LEU A 526 0.53 -1.54 -16.78
N SER A 527 -0.59 -2.03 -16.22
CA SER A 527 -0.79 -2.07 -14.76
C SER A 527 0.23 -2.91 -13.99
N GLN A 528 1.01 -3.76 -14.68
CA GLN A 528 1.91 -4.72 -14.04
C GLN A 528 3.38 -4.34 -14.23
N GLY A 529 4.13 -4.29 -13.12
CA GLY A 529 5.59 -4.17 -13.10
C GLY A 529 6.16 -2.88 -13.71
N CYS A 530 5.36 -1.87 -14.03
CA CYS A 530 5.83 -0.64 -14.68
C CYS A 530 6.30 0.45 -13.71
N ARG A 531 6.14 0.21 -12.40
CA ARG A 531 6.35 1.21 -11.35
C ARG A 531 7.81 1.65 -11.24
N VAL A 532 8.01 2.96 -11.09
CA VAL A 532 9.26 3.59 -10.66
C VAL A 532 8.97 4.40 -9.41
N ASP A 533 9.71 4.12 -8.34
CA ASP A 533 9.57 4.86 -7.10
C ASP A 533 10.49 6.08 -7.07
N VAL A 534 10.03 7.15 -6.43
CA VAL A 534 10.87 8.27 -6.03
C VAL A 534 10.80 8.40 -4.53
N GLU A 535 11.95 8.25 -3.86
CA GLU A 535 12.07 8.43 -2.41
C GLU A 535 12.85 9.71 -2.11
N PHE A 536 12.32 10.51 -1.18
CA PHE A 536 12.90 11.77 -0.78
C PHE A 536 13.71 11.55 0.51
N TRP A 537 15.03 11.45 0.43
CA TRP A 537 15.88 11.20 1.59
C TRP A 537 16.18 12.49 2.35
N GLU A 538 16.17 12.41 3.67
CA GLU A 538 16.34 13.56 4.54
C GLU A 538 17.77 14.05 4.54
N GLN A 539 17.97 15.35 4.70
CA GLN A 539 19.31 15.89 4.91
C GLN A 539 19.56 15.96 6.41
N GLY A 540 20.43 15.08 6.89
CA GLY A 540 20.85 15.06 8.28
C GLY A 540 21.63 16.32 8.68
N PRO A 541 21.88 16.51 9.99
CA PRO A 541 22.52 17.70 10.53
C PRO A 541 23.87 18.07 9.90
N HIS A 542 24.64 17.07 9.43
CA HIS A 542 25.96 17.28 8.82
C HIS A 542 25.92 17.20 7.28
N GLY A 543 24.72 17.26 6.71
CA GLY A 543 24.48 17.27 5.28
C GLY A 543 24.44 15.89 4.62
N GLU A 544 24.67 14.81 5.33
CA GLU A 544 24.46 13.45 4.85
C GLU A 544 23.00 13.23 4.42
N LEU A 545 22.77 12.40 3.40
CA LEU A 545 21.42 11.96 3.07
C LEU A 545 21.07 10.76 3.95
N VAL A 546 19.89 10.78 4.55
CA VAL A 546 19.39 9.74 5.44
C VAL A 546 18.07 9.19 4.92
N ALA A 547 18.01 7.87 4.73
CA ALA A 547 16.79 7.19 4.32
C ALA A 547 15.71 7.30 5.41
N HIS A 548 14.43 7.40 5.01
CA HIS A 548 13.31 7.45 5.97
C HIS A 548 13.08 6.13 6.73
N GLY A 549 13.62 5.02 6.23
CA GLY A 549 13.49 3.70 6.82
C GLY A 549 14.72 2.83 6.57
N LEU A 550 14.58 1.54 6.87
CA LEU A 550 15.64 0.57 6.58
C LEU A 550 15.76 0.39 5.06
N ASN A 551 16.86 0.87 4.51
CA ASN A 551 17.31 0.60 3.18
C ASN A 551 18.27 -0.60 3.17
N ARG A 552 18.15 -1.45 2.14
CA ARG A 552 18.92 -2.70 2.03
C ARG A 552 20.42 -2.49 1.84
N TYR A 553 20.85 -1.35 1.31
CA TYR A 553 22.25 -1.04 1.04
C TYR A 553 22.86 -0.16 2.11
N THR A 554 22.24 1.01 2.35
CA THR A 554 22.70 1.96 3.36
C THR A 554 21.56 2.91 3.75
N ASN A 555 21.49 3.26 5.04
CA ASN A 555 20.55 4.28 5.51
C ASN A 555 21.14 5.69 5.46
N THR A 556 22.44 5.83 5.18
CA THR A 556 23.14 7.10 5.26
C THR A 556 24.17 7.22 4.14
N VAL A 557 24.20 8.37 3.47
CA VAL A 557 25.14 8.69 2.39
C VAL A 557 25.83 10.01 2.71
N PRO A 558 27.13 10.00 3.04
CA PRO A 558 27.91 11.22 3.25
C PRO A 558 27.87 12.16 2.03
N PRO A 559 27.96 13.49 2.21
CA PRO A 559 27.91 14.47 1.12
C PRO A 559 28.89 14.23 -0.04
N GLU A 560 30.11 13.83 0.28
CA GLU A 560 31.21 13.64 -0.67
C GLU A 560 31.18 12.27 -1.38
N THR A 561 30.12 11.49 -1.19
CA THR A 561 30.03 10.16 -1.80
C THR A 561 29.80 10.28 -3.31
N ALA A 562 30.80 9.88 -4.10
CA ALA A 562 30.70 9.88 -5.55
C ALA A 562 29.70 8.83 -6.05
N THR A 563 29.03 9.14 -7.16
CA THR A 563 28.20 8.20 -7.92
C THR A 563 28.98 7.59 -9.09
N VAL A 564 28.51 6.47 -9.61
CA VAL A 564 29.02 5.79 -10.81
C VAL A 564 27.92 5.66 -11.85
N PRO A 565 28.25 5.67 -13.16
CA PRO A 565 27.27 5.43 -14.21
C PRO A 565 26.76 3.98 -14.14
N TYR A 566 25.47 3.79 -14.45
CA TYR A 566 24.82 2.48 -14.52
C TYR A 566 23.70 2.54 -15.58
N GLU A 567 23.24 1.39 -16.05
CA GLU A 567 22.16 1.31 -17.05
C GLU A 567 21.02 0.43 -16.53
N ILE A 568 19.79 0.93 -16.61
CA ILE A 568 18.57 0.17 -16.28
C ILE A 568 17.65 0.23 -17.50
N GLU A 569 17.44 -0.89 -18.16
CA GLU A 569 16.53 -0.99 -19.32
C GLU A 569 16.85 0.03 -20.43
N GLY A 570 18.14 0.21 -20.74
CA GLY A 570 18.62 1.19 -21.72
C GLY A 570 18.54 2.65 -21.24
N VAL A 571 18.19 2.90 -19.98
CA VAL A 571 18.20 4.24 -19.38
C VAL A 571 19.53 4.46 -18.64
N PRO A 572 20.37 5.41 -19.08
CA PRO A 572 21.57 5.77 -18.35
C PRO A 572 21.19 6.48 -17.05
N VAL A 573 21.71 6.00 -15.93
CA VAL A 573 21.49 6.54 -14.59
C VAL A 573 22.81 6.67 -13.84
N ARG A 574 22.77 7.37 -12.69
CA ARG A 574 23.86 7.39 -11.72
C ARG A 574 23.45 6.64 -10.45
N THR A 575 24.34 5.85 -9.87
CA THR A 575 24.08 5.07 -8.65
C THR A 575 25.28 5.12 -7.69
N LEU A 576 25.15 4.59 -6.48
CA LEU A 576 26.28 4.44 -5.57
C LEU A 576 27.13 3.23 -5.99
N PRO A 577 28.46 3.25 -5.82
CA PRO A 577 29.32 2.11 -6.16
C PRO A 577 28.82 0.76 -5.59
N LEU A 578 28.36 0.75 -4.33
CA LEU A 578 27.81 -0.44 -3.70
C LEU A 578 26.50 -0.93 -4.34
N MET A 579 25.68 -0.02 -4.88
CA MET A 579 24.40 -0.34 -5.52
C MET A 579 24.55 -0.77 -6.99
N ALA A 580 25.69 -0.47 -7.62
CA ALA A 580 26.02 -0.95 -8.96
C ALA A 580 26.43 -2.44 -8.99
N GLU A 581 26.86 -2.98 -7.85
CA GLU A 581 27.28 -4.38 -7.74
C GLU A 581 26.06 -5.31 -7.56
N PRO A 582 26.08 -6.51 -8.17
CA PRO A 582 25.09 -7.54 -7.87
C PRO A 582 25.24 -7.98 -6.41
N THR A 583 24.12 -8.25 -5.76
CA THR A 583 24.11 -8.73 -4.38
C THR A 583 24.11 -10.25 -4.32
N VAL A 584 24.38 -10.80 -3.12
CA VAL A 584 24.32 -12.27 -2.89
C VAL A 584 22.93 -12.88 -3.04
N LEU A 585 21.92 -12.06 -3.27
CA LEU A 585 20.52 -12.44 -3.48
C LEU A 585 20.12 -12.36 -4.97
N ASP A 586 21.00 -11.86 -5.84
CA ASP A 586 20.75 -11.74 -7.27
C ASP A 586 21.11 -13.03 -8.04
N CYS A 587 20.24 -13.40 -8.99
CA CYS A 587 20.54 -14.45 -9.96
C CYS A 587 21.38 -13.87 -11.11
N ALA A 588 22.69 -13.85 -10.95
CA ALA A 588 23.63 -13.25 -11.92
C ALA A 588 24.10 -14.19 -13.05
N PHE A 589 23.59 -15.43 -13.11
CA PHE A 589 23.93 -16.40 -14.15
C PHE A 589 22.96 -16.32 -15.34
N PRO A 590 23.40 -16.68 -16.57
CA PRO A 590 22.53 -16.67 -17.73
C PRO A 590 21.44 -17.73 -17.62
N VAL A 591 20.21 -17.38 -18.02
CA VAL A 591 19.07 -18.30 -18.07
C VAL A 591 18.52 -18.36 -19.50
N ASP A 592 18.39 -19.56 -20.04
CA ASP A 592 17.70 -19.82 -21.30
C ASP A 592 16.27 -20.34 -21.06
N VAL A 593 15.44 -20.27 -22.09
CA VAL A 593 14.12 -20.88 -22.12
C VAL A 593 14.09 -21.96 -23.20
N VAL A 594 13.46 -23.09 -22.93
CA VAL A 594 13.29 -24.20 -23.87
C VAL A 594 11.81 -24.50 -24.06
N TYR A 595 11.37 -24.49 -25.32
CA TYR A 595 10.03 -24.91 -25.74
C TYR A 595 10.11 -26.21 -26.53
N THR A 596 9.06 -27.03 -26.42
CA THR A 596 8.80 -28.13 -27.36
C THR A 596 7.53 -27.83 -28.13
N TRP A 597 7.57 -27.97 -29.45
CA TRP A 597 6.40 -27.70 -30.29
C TRP A 597 6.44 -28.52 -31.58
N VAL A 598 5.24 -28.88 -32.07
CA VAL A 598 5.03 -29.47 -33.40
C VAL A 598 3.77 -28.89 -34.03
N ASP A 599 3.75 -28.77 -35.35
CA ASP A 599 2.57 -28.47 -36.15
C ASP A 599 1.80 -29.74 -36.49
N GLY A 600 0.68 -29.99 -35.83
CA GLY A 600 -0.20 -31.12 -36.17
C GLY A 600 -0.94 -30.95 -37.49
N GLY A 601 -0.89 -29.78 -38.14
CA GLY A 601 -1.38 -29.55 -39.49
C GLY A 601 -0.41 -29.99 -40.59
N ASP A 602 0.85 -30.29 -40.25
CA ASP A 602 1.87 -30.70 -41.23
C ASP A 602 1.58 -32.10 -41.79
N ALA A 603 1.33 -32.16 -43.10
CA ALA A 603 1.02 -33.40 -43.81
C ALA A 603 2.18 -34.41 -43.81
N ALA A 604 3.44 -33.96 -43.88
CA ALA A 604 4.60 -34.83 -43.86
C ALA A 604 4.81 -35.44 -42.47
N TRP A 605 4.65 -34.63 -41.42
CA TRP A 605 4.71 -35.09 -40.04
C TRP A 605 3.61 -36.11 -39.73
N ASN A 606 2.37 -35.83 -40.16
CA ASN A 606 1.25 -36.75 -39.99
C ASN A 606 1.46 -38.09 -40.71
N ALA A 607 1.95 -38.07 -41.95
CA ALA A 607 2.27 -39.29 -42.69
C ALA A 607 3.35 -40.12 -41.98
N ALA A 608 4.40 -39.48 -41.47
CA ALA A 608 5.45 -40.14 -40.70
C ALA A 608 4.91 -40.76 -39.40
N ARG A 609 3.98 -40.07 -38.72
CA ARG A 609 3.30 -40.55 -37.51
C ARG A 609 2.46 -41.80 -37.79
N GLU A 610 1.61 -41.75 -38.82
CA GLU A 610 0.76 -42.87 -39.22
C GLU A 610 1.59 -44.09 -39.65
N GLN A 611 2.64 -43.88 -40.43
CA GLN A 611 3.55 -44.95 -40.84
C GLN A 611 4.22 -45.61 -39.64
N ARG A 612 4.68 -44.82 -38.66
CA ARG A 612 5.31 -45.36 -37.44
C ARG A 612 4.28 -46.11 -36.58
N LEU A 613 3.08 -45.56 -36.42
CA LEU A 613 2.00 -46.17 -35.65
C LEU A 613 1.55 -47.51 -36.25
N ALA A 614 1.49 -47.63 -37.58
CA ALA A 614 1.14 -48.86 -38.28
C ALA A 614 2.10 -50.03 -38.02
N THR A 615 3.34 -49.75 -37.58
CA THR A 615 4.36 -50.76 -37.26
C THR A 615 4.35 -51.21 -35.80
N LEU A 616 3.47 -50.65 -34.97
CA LEU A 616 3.44 -50.86 -33.52
C LEU A 616 2.12 -51.50 -33.06
N SER A 617 2.16 -52.23 -31.94
CA SER A 617 1.00 -52.84 -31.28
C SER A 617 1.02 -52.53 -29.77
N GLY A 618 -0.10 -52.69 -29.06
CA GLY A 618 -0.18 -52.46 -27.61
C GLY A 618 -0.56 -51.03 -27.20
N THR A 619 0.03 -50.50 -26.13
CA THR A 619 -0.33 -49.19 -25.52
C THR A 619 -0.08 -47.97 -26.41
N ALA A 620 0.71 -48.13 -27.48
CA ALA A 620 0.94 -47.10 -28.50
C ALA A 620 -0.35 -46.73 -29.27
N THR A 621 -1.37 -47.58 -29.29
CA THR A 621 -2.61 -47.37 -30.05
C THR A 621 -3.79 -46.83 -29.22
N THR A 622 -3.58 -46.50 -27.93
CA THR A 622 -4.65 -45.90 -27.12
C THR A 622 -4.93 -44.46 -27.54
N ARG A 623 -6.18 -44.01 -27.38
CA ARG A 623 -6.61 -42.64 -27.75
C ARG A 623 -5.83 -41.57 -26.98
N GLU A 624 -5.46 -41.85 -25.74
CA GLU A 624 -4.65 -40.97 -24.88
C GLU A 624 -3.17 -40.90 -25.29
N SER A 625 -2.61 -41.98 -25.85
CA SER A 625 -1.21 -42.05 -26.29
C SER A 625 -0.99 -41.54 -27.71
N SER A 626 -2.02 -41.56 -28.56
CA SER A 626 -1.90 -41.25 -30.00
C SER A 626 -2.88 -40.20 -30.54
N GLY A 627 -3.85 -39.68 -29.78
CA GLY A 627 -4.91 -38.81 -30.30
C GLY A 627 -4.46 -37.52 -31.02
N GLN A 628 -5.10 -37.19 -32.14
CA GLN A 628 -4.83 -35.99 -32.96
C GLN A 628 -5.04 -34.66 -32.24
N ALA A 629 -5.97 -34.60 -31.27
CA ALA A 629 -6.28 -33.36 -30.55
C ALA A 629 -5.08 -32.76 -29.77
N ARG A 630 -4.05 -33.58 -29.48
CA ARG A 630 -2.83 -33.15 -28.77
C ARG A 630 -1.88 -32.28 -29.61
N PHE A 631 -2.14 -32.12 -30.91
CA PHE A 631 -1.23 -31.46 -31.85
C PHE A 631 -1.91 -30.31 -32.60
N ILE A 632 -3.13 -29.92 -32.21
CA ILE A 632 -3.84 -28.81 -32.85
C ILE A 632 -3.18 -27.51 -32.41
N ASN A 633 -2.61 -26.78 -33.36
CA ASN A 633 -2.02 -25.46 -33.14
C ASN A 633 -3.11 -24.37 -33.27
N ARG A 634 -3.25 -23.53 -32.25
CA ARG A 634 -4.12 -22.34 -32.19
C ARG A 634 -3.34 -21.08 -31.82
N ASP A 635 -2.08 -21.02 -32.25
CA ASP A 635 -1.12 -19.96 -31.97
C ASP A 635 -0.69 -19.84 -30.48
N GLU A 636 -0.91 -20.88 -29.65
CA GLU A 636 -0.51 -20.86 -28.23
C GLU A 636 0.99 -20.58 -28.08
N LEU A 637 1.85 -21.24 -28.90
CA LEU A 637 3.29 -20.99 -28.91
C LEU A 637 3.61 -19.52 -29.21
N ARG A 638 2.92 -18.90 -30.17
CA ARG A 638 3.15 -17.50 -30.58
C ARG A 638 2.93 -16.57 -29.38
N TYR A 639 1.80 -16.70 -28.72
CA TYR A 639 1.43 -15.87 -27.58
C TYR A 639 2.21 -16.22 -26.30
N SER A 640 2.62 -17.48 -26.15
CA SER A 640 3.56 -17.89 -25.11
C SER A 640 4.90 -17.17 -25.25
N LEU A 641 5.49 -17.15 -26.45
CA LEU A 641 6.73 -16.40 -26.71
C LEU A 641 6.53 -14.89 -26.53
N ARG A 642 5.39 -14.32 -26.92
CA ARG A 642 5.07 -12.92 -26.60
C ARG A 642 5.08 -12.66 -25.09
N SER A 643 4.54 -13.57 -24.29
CA SER A 643 4.57 -13.45 -22.83
C SER A 643 6.00 -13.46 -22.28
N ILE A 644 6.93 -14.23 -22.87
CA ILE A 644 8.37 -14.18 -22.53
C ILE A 644 8.96 -12.80 -22.84
N ASN A 645 8.70 -12.26 -24.04
CA ASN A 645 9.18 -10.93 -24.43
C ASN A 645 8.66 -9.83 -23.47
N LEU A 646 7.40 -9.93 -23.05
CA LEU A 646 6.76 -8.92 -22.20
C LEU A 646 7.14 -9.03 -20.73
N PHE A 647 7.27 -10.25 -20.23
CA PHE A 647 7.30 -10.51 -18.79
C PHE A 647 8.59 -11.15 -18.29
N ALA A 648 9.48 -11.59 -19.17
CA ALA A 648 10.79 -12.14 -18.81
C ALA A 648 11.90 -11.64 -19.75
N PRO A 649 12.13 -10.31 -19.87
CA PRO A 649 13.13 -9.74 -20.77
C PRO A 649 14.59 -10.11 -20.40
N TRP A 650 14.81 -10.72 -19.23
CA TRP A 650 16.10 -11.23 -18.76
C TRP A 650 16.53 -12.55 -19.43
N VAL A 651 15.65 -13.20 -20.19
CA VAL A 651 15.95 -14.47 -20.86
C VAL A 651 17.02 -14.27 -21.93
N ARG A 652 18.12 -15.04 -21.83
CA ARG A 652 19.27 -14.94 -22.74
C ARG A 652 18.95 -15.46 -24.14
N ARG A 653 18.42 -16.69 -24.24
CA ARG A 653 17.98 -17.31 -25.49
C ARG A 653 16.72 -18.15 -25.29
N ILE A 654 15.93 -18.26 -26.35
CA ILE A 654 14.74 -19.10 -26.45
C ILE A 654 15.07 -20.22 -27.44
N HIS A 655 15.03 -21.47 -27.01
CA HIS A 655 15.24 -22.64 -27.86
C HIS A 655 13.89 -23.29 -28.17
N VAL A 656 13.48 -23.28 -29.43
CA VAL A 656 12.22 -23.92 -29.88
C VAL A 656 12.57 -25.26 -30.50
N VAL A 657 12.32 -26.35 -29.80
CA VAL A 657 12.64 -27.71 -30.22
C VAL A 657 11.47 -28.28 -31.04
N THR A 658 11.74 -28.64 -32.29
CA THR A 658 10.72 -29.07 -33.27
C THR A 658 11.13 -30.31 -34.05
N ALA A 659 10.16 -30.91 -34.75
CA ALA A 659 10.40 -32.02 -35.68
C ALA A 659 10.87 -31.53 -37.08
N GLY A 660 11.76 -30.54 -37.13
CA GLY A 660 12.26 -29.92 -38.37
C GLY A 660 11.35 -28.84 -38.95
N GLN A 661 10.33 -28.44 -38.19
CA GLN A 661 9.35 -27.44 -38.57
C GLN A 661 9.74 -26.06 -38.05
N VAL A 662 9.34 -25.01 -38.77
CA VAL A 662 9.49 -23.61 -38.36
C VAL A 662 8.10 -22.95 -38.42
N PRO A 663 7.60 -22.35 -37.32
CA PRO A 663 6.32 -21.66 -37.33
C PRO A 663 6.27 -20.57 -38.41
N GLY A 664 5.16 -20.49 -39.16
CA GLY A 664 5.05 -19.58 -40.31
C GLY A 664 5.14 -18.09 -39.96
N TRP A 665 4.85 -17.71 -38.72
CA TRP A 665 4.96 -16.34 -38.21
C TRP A 665 6.35 -15.97 -37.68
N LEU A 666 7.23 -16.95 -37.46
CA LEU A 666 8.55 -16.74 -36.87
C LEU A 666 9.55 -16.25 -37.93
N VAL A 667 10.28 -15.17 -37.63
CA VAL A 667 11.43 -14.71 -38.43
C VAL A 667 12.74 -15.10 -37.76
N ASP A 668 13.84 -15.08 -38.52
CA ASP A 668 15.17 -15.26 -37.97
C ASP A 668 15.51 -14.12 -36.99
N HIS A 669 15.90 -14.47 -35.76
CA HIS A 669 16.16 -13.52 -34.70
C HIS A 669 17.24 -14.06 -33.74
N PRO A 670 18.24 -13.26 -33.33
CA PRO A 670 19.39 -13.75 -32.56
C PRO A 670 19.05 -14.35 -31.19
N GLN A 671 17.89 -14.00 -30.62
CA GLN A 671 17.42 -14.53 -29.34
C GLN A 671 16.65 -15.85 -29.48
N VAL A 672 16.14 -16.19 -30.67
CA VAL A 672 15.32 -17.39 -30.89
C VAL A 672 16.09 -18.39 -31.75
N ASN A 673 16.27 -19.60 -31.23
CA ASN A 673 17.01 -20.67 -31.90
C ASN A 673 16.09 -21.88 -32.09
N VAL A 674 15.76 -22.20 -33.33
CA VAL A 674 14.98 -23.40 -33.67
C VAL A 674 15.91 -24.61 -33.70
N VAL A 675 15.55 -25.67 -32.99
CA VAL A 675 16.37 -26.88 -32.82
C VAL A 675 15.60 -28.10 -33.32
N ASP A 676 16.15 -28.80 -34.31
CA ASP A 676 15.58 -30.05 -34.80
C ASP A 676 15.76 -31.18 -33.76
N HIS A 677 14.77 -32.07 -33.62
CA HIS A 677 14.88 -33.30 -32.83
C HIS A 677 16.17 -34.09 -33.10
N ALA A 678 16.65 -34.13 -34.35
CA ALA A 678 17.90 -34.78 -34.76
C ALA A 678 19.17 -34.17 -34.14
N ALA A 679 19.10 -32.96 -33.61
CA ALA A 679 20.22 -32.36 -32.90
C ALA A 679 20.39 -32.92 -31.47
N ILE A 680 19.34 -33.50 -30.88
CA ILE A 680 19.33 -33.92 -29.47
C ILE A 680 19.04 -35.41 -29.26
N LEU A 681 18.32 -36.05 -30.19
CA LEU A 681 17.95 -37.46 -30.13
C LEU A 681 18.84 -38.31 -31.05
N PRO A 682 19.06 -39.59 -30.70
CA PRO A 682 19.88 -40.45 -31.52
C PRO A 682 19.15 -40.81 -32.84
N PRO A 683 19.86 -40.99 -33.97
CA PRO A 683 19.22 -41.18 -35.29
C PRO A 683 18.28 -42.38 -35.37
N ASP A 684 18.50 -43.43 -34.57
CA ASP A 684 17.68 -44.63 -34.48
C ASP A 684 16.36 -44.43 -33.71
N ALA A 685 16.21 -43.32 -32.97
CA ALA A 685 14.99 -42.96 -32.25
C ALA A 685 13.99 -42.15 -33.10
N LEU A 686 14.39 -41.66 -34.28
CA LEU A 686 13.58 -40.75 -35.08
C LEU A 686 12.77 -41.48 -36.18
N PRO A 687 11.61 -40.94 -36.57
CA PRO A 687 10.88 -39.84 -35.93
C PRO A 687 10.25 -40.27 -34.60
N THR A 688 10.19 -39.35 -33.64
CA THR A 688 9.50 -39.55 -32.36
C THR A 688 8.28 -38.63 -32.25
N PHE A 689 7.24 -39.13 -31.57
CA PHE A 689 5.98 -38.45 -31.28
C PHE A 689 5.70 -38.47 -29.76
N ASN A 690 6.75 -38.70 -28.97
CA ASN A 690 6.69 -38.84 -27.53
C ASN A 690 7.37 -37.66 -26.82
N SER A 691 6.59 -36.86 -26.11
CA SER A 691 7.13 -35.76 -25.28
C SER A 691 8.14 -36.26 -24.24
N HIS A 692 7.92 -37.42 -23.62
CA HIS A 692 8.88 -37.98 -22.65
C HIS A 692 10.24 -38.28 -23.31
N ALA A 693 10.24 -38.75 -24.57
CA ALA A 693 11.46 -39.00 -25.31
C ALA A 693 12.21 -37.69 -25.60
N ILE A 694 11.50 -36.66 -26.07
CA ILE A 694 12.08 -35.34 -26.37
C ILE A 694 12.64 -34.72 -25.08
N GLU A 695 11.82 -34.65 -24.02
CA GLU A 695 12.20 -34.16 -22.69
C GLU A 695 13.47 -34.85 -22.18
N SER A 696 13.62 -36.16 -22.39
CA SER A 696 14.79 -36.92 -21.92
C SER A 696 16.13 -36.48 -22.51
N SER A 697 16.14 -35.62 -23.52
CA SER A 697 17.33 -35.18 -24.24
C SER A 697 17.49 -33.65 -24.38
N LEU A 698 16.61 -32.84 -23.77
CA LEU A 698 16.66 -31.37 -23.91
C LEU A 698 17.95 -30.74 -23.34
N HIS A 699 18.60 -31.36 -22.35
CA HIS A 699 19.89 -30.89 -21.85
C HIS A 699 21.04 -31.01 -22.87
N LYS A 700 20.82 -31.69 -23.99
CA LYS A 700 21.79 -31.88 -25.08
C LYS A 700 21.72 -30.78 -26.15
N ILE A 701 20.80 -29.81 -26.01
CA ILE A 701 20.69 -28.69 -26.96
C ILE A 701 22.03 -27.95 -27.06
N PRO A 702 22.59 -27.79 -28.28
CA PRO A 702 23.83 -27.05 -28.47
C PRO A 702 23.73 -25.62 -27.96
N GLY A 703 24.66 -25.22 -27.09
CA GLY A 703 24.75 -23.86 -26.55
C GLY A 703 23.80 -23.53 -25.40
N LEU A 704 23.03 -24.50 -24.90
CA LEU A 704 22.12 -24.33 -23.75
C LEU A 704 22.89 -23.91 -22.50
N ALA A 705 22.35 -22.92 -21.78
CA ALA A 705 22.83 -22.47 -20.47
C ALA A 705 22.84 -23.59 -19.43
N GLU A 706 23.66 -23.43 -18.39
CA GLU A 706 23.59 -24.32 -17.21
C GLU A 706 22.21 -24.22 -16.54
N HIS A 707 21.62 -23.02 -16.49
CA HIS A 707 20.29 -22.78 -15.94
C HIS A 707 19.30 -22.50 -17.07
N PHE A 708 18.19 -23.21 -17.10
CA PHE A 708 17.15 -22.96 -18.10
C PHE A 708 15.76 -23.28 -17.56
N VAL A 709 14.74 -22.68 -18.15
CA VAL A 709 13.33 -22.94 -17.82
C VAL A 709 12.68 -23.65 -19.00
N TYR A 710 12.06 -24.79 -18.75
CA TYR A 710 11.30 -25.53 -19.74
C TYR A 710 9.83 -25.12 -19.70
N LEU A 711 9.29 -24.79 -20.87
CA LEU A 711 7.88 -24.46 -21.08
C LEU A 711 7.31 -25.36 -22.18
N ASN A 712 6.13 -25.93 -21.94
CA ASN A 712 5.26 -26.34 -23.04
C ASN A 712 4.69 -25.09 -23.74
N ASP A 713 4.18 -25.27 -24.95
CA ASP A 713 3.56 -24.22 -25.76
C ASP A 713 2.25 -23.65 -25.18
N ASP A 714 1.61 -24.38 -24.25
CA ASP A 714 0.36 -24.02 -23.58
C ASP A 714 0.54 -23.17 -22.29
N PHE A 715 1.78 -22.81 -21.93
CA PHE A 715 2.05 -21.90 -20.82
C PHE A 715 2.14 -20.45 -21.26
N LEU A 716 1.55 -19.53 -20.50
CA LEU A 716 1.81 -18.10 -20.60
C LEU A 716 2.31 -17.57 -19.26
N LEU A 717 3.27 -16.66 -19.31
CA LEU A 717 3.55 -15.81 -18.15
C LEU A 717 2.41 -14.80 -18.00
N GLY A 718 1.91 -14.62 -16.78
CA GLY A 718 0.74 -13.79 -16.51
C GLY A 718 1.06 -12.32 -16.24
N ARG A 719 2.26 -12.05 -15.70
CA ARG A 719 2.76 -10.74 -15.30
C ARG A 719 4.30 -10.72 -15.31
N PRO A 720 4.98 -9.56 -15.26
CA PRO A 720 6.43 -9.49 -15.19
C PRO A 720 7.02 -10.32 -14.04
N LEU A 721 8.00 -11.17 -14.35
CA LEU A 721 8.70 -12.04 -13.41
C LEU A 721 10.22 -11.77 -13.45
N THR A 722 10.91 -12.11 -12.37
CA THR A 722 12.39 -12.08 -12.28
C THR A 722 12.96 -13.50 -12.34
N PRO A 723 14.26 -13.70 -12.64
CA PRO A 723 14.87 -15.03 -12.60
C PRO A 723 14.75 -15.72 -11.23
N GLN A 724 14.68 -14.92 -10.15
CA GLN A 724 14.48 -15.38 -8.78
C GLN A 724 13.15 -16.12 -8.58
N MET A 725 12.19 -16.00 -9.50
CA MET A 725 10.99 -16.83 -9.51
C MET A 725 11.32 -18.31 -9.69
N PHE A 726 12.33 -18.61 -10.51
CA PHE A 726 12.69 -19.97 -10.93
C PHE A 726 13.95 -20.50 -10.25
N PHE A 727 14.82 -19.62 -9.78
CA PHE A 727 16.10 -20.00 -9.18
C PHE A 727 16.38 -19.26 -7.86
N THR A 728 17.23 -19.84 -7.03
CA THR A 728 17.89 -19.10 -5.94
C THR A 728 19.16 -18.44 -6.46
N ALA A 729 19.68 -17.43 -5.74
CA ALA A 729 20.96 -16.80 -6.08
C ALA A 729 22.14 -17.80 -6.07
N ALA A 730 22.03 -18.87 -5.26
CA ALA A 730 22.98 -19.99 -5.25
C ALA A 730 22.84 -20.94 -6.46
N GLY A 731 21.89 -20.68 -7.37
CA GLY A 731 21.65 -21.45 -8.56
C GLY A 731 20.82 -22.72 -8.36
N GLN A 732 20.13 -22.88 -7.22
CA GLN A 732 19.19 -23.99 -7.03
C GLN A 732 17.90 -23.73 -7.80
N THR A 733 17.27 -24.77 -8.34
CA THR A 733 15.97 -24.65 -9.02
C THR A 733 14.84 -24.56 -8.00
N LYS A 734 13.75 -23.87 -8.35
CA LYS A 734 12.52 -23.82 -7.55
C LYS A 734 11.49 -24.80 -8.10
N VAL A 735 10.94 -25.63 -7.21
CA VAL A 735 9.92 -26.64 -7.51
C VAL A 735 8.56 -26.16 -7.06
N PHE A 736 7.58 -26.16 -7.96
CA PHE A 736 6.19 -25.83 -7.65
C PHE A 736 5.35 -27.11 -7.55
N PHE A 737 4.74 -27.35 -6.40
CA PHE A 737 3.92 -28.53 -6.15
C PHE A 737 2.44 -28.26 -6.42
N SER A 738 1.75 -29.27 -6.95
CA SER A 738 0.30 -29.30 -6.97
C SER A 738 -0.25 -29.93 -5.70
N THR A 739 -1.48 -29.57 -5.33
CA THR A 739 -2.23 -30.25 -4.27
C THR A 739 -2.68 -31.66 -4.69
N HIS A 740 -2.56 -32.02 -5.98
CA HIS A 740 -2.92 -33.35 -6.48
C HIS A 740 -1.91 -34.44 -6.09
N SER A 741 -2.42 -35.49 -5.44
CA SER A 741 -1.67 -36.68 -5.07
C SER A 741 -1.46 -37.63 -6.25
N LEU A 742 -0.30 -38.29 -6.30
CA LEU A 742 0.02 -39.34 -7.27
C LEU A 742 -0.65 -40.69 -6.95
N GLY A 743 -1.28 -40.84 -5.78
CA GLY A 743 -1.99 -42.06 -5.39
C GLY A 743 -1.11 -43.30 -5.24
N LEU A 744 -1.76 -44.47 -5.19
CA LEU A 744 -1.12 -45.80 -5.13
C LEU A 744 -0.59 -46.22 -6.49
N ASP A 745 0.53 -46.93 -6.51
CA ASP A 745 1.15 -47.46 -7.73
C ASP A 745 0.25 -48.53 -8.39
N ASP A 746 0.39 -48.69 -9.71
CA ASP A 746 -0.17 -49.78 -10.52
C ASP A 746 -1.71 -49.90 -10.55
N LEU A 747 -2.44 -48.78 -10.42
CA LEU A 747 -3.89 -48.78 -10.59
C LEU A 747 -4.28 -49.16 -12.04
N PRO A 748 -5.26 -50.08 -12.24
CA PRO A 748 -5.74 -50.45 -13.56
C PRO A 748 -6.28 -49.23 -14.34
N GLY A 749 -5.85 -49.07 -15.59
CA GLY A 749 -6.32 -47.98 -16.47
C GLY A 749 -5.70 -46.61 -16.17
N ALA A 750 -4.64 -46.53 -15.36
CA ALA A 750 -3.94 -45.28 -15.10
C ALA A 750 -3.40 -44.63 -16.39
N ALA A 751 -3.52 -43.30 -16.48
CA ALA A 751 -3.06 -42.53 -17.61
C ALA A 751 -1.52 -42.64 -17.77
N PRO A 752 -0.98 -42.56 -19.00
CA PRO A 752 0.46 -42.73 -19.25
C PRO A 752 1.38 -41.78 -18.47
N TRP A 753 0.93 -40.54 -18.20
CA TRP A 753 1.71 -39.58 -17.42
C TRP A 753 1.85 -39.98 -15.94
N LEU A 754 0.82 -40.62 -15.38
CA LEU A 754 0.81 -41.08 -14.00
C LEU A 754 1.73 -42.30 -13.82
N LYS A 755 1.73 -43.22 -14.79
CA LYS A 755 2.68 -44.34 -14.85
C LYS A 755 4.13 -43.85 -14.90
N ALA A 756 4.42 -42.84 -15.71
CA ALA A 756 5.75 -42.23 -15.76
C ALA A 756 6.15 -41.61 -14.41
N ALA A 757 5.22 -40.99 -13.68
CA ALA A 757 5.45 -40.49 -12.33
C ALA A 757 5.72 -41.60 -11.31
N TRP A 758 5.06 -42.77 -11.42
CA TRP A 758 5.36 -43.94 -10.60
C TRP A 758 6.72 -44.56 -10.94
N ASN A 759 7.10 -44.61 -12.22
CA ASN A 759 8.44 -45.02 -12.63
C ASN A 759 9.50 -44.10 -12.02
N ASN A 760 9.27 -42.79 -12.01
CA ASN A 760 10.14 -41.82 -11.33
C ASN A 760 10.21 -42.11 -9.83
N ARG A 761 9.06 -42.33 -9.17
CA ARG A 761 8.99 -42.69 -7.75
C ARG A 761 9.81 -43.93 -7.44
N ALA A 762 9.75 -44.95 -8.29
CA ALA A 762 10.52 -46.19 -8.12
C ALA A 762 12.04 -45.92 -8.18
N LEU A 763 12.50 -45.13 -9.16
CA LEU A 763 13.92 -44.76 -9.30
C LEU A 763 14.41 -43.94 -8.10
N LEU A 764 13.60 -42.99 -7.61
CA LEU A 764 13.94 -42.19 -6.44
C LEU A 764 13.98 -43.02 -5.15
N ARG A 765 13.03 -43.96 -5.00
CA ARG A 765 12.99 -44.89 -3.86
C ARG A 765 14.22 -45.77 -3.83
N GLU A 766 14.61 -46.31 -4.98
CA GLU A 766 15.80 -47.15 -5.10
C GLU A 766 17.07 -46.34 -4.81
N ALA A 767 17.19 -45.12 -5.35
CA ALA A 767 18.39 -44.32 -5.23
C ALA A 767 18.58 -43.66 -3.86
N PHE A 768 17.49 -43.27 -3.18
CA PHE A 768 17.54 -42.41 -1.99
C PHE A 768 16.72 -42.93 -0.80
N GLY A 769 15.93 -44.00 -0.96
CA GLY A 769 15.02 -44.48 0.08
C GLY A 769 13.82 -43.55 0.32
N ALA A 770 13.52 -42.64 -0.61
CA ALA A 770 12.44 -41.65 -0.50
C ALA A 770 11.52 -41.70 -1.72
N VAL A 771 10.24 -41.30 -1.54
CA VAL A 771 9.21 -41.37 -2.58
C VAL A 771 8.63 -39.99 -2.87
N SER A 772 8.23 -39.75 -4.12
CA SER A 772 7.39 -38.60 -4.50
C SER A 772 5.92 -38.89 -4.16
N THR A 773 5.20 -37.93 -3.57
CA THR A 773 3.79 -38.11 -3.19
C THR A 773 2.82 -37.25 -4.00
N ASN A 774 3.29 -36.11 -4.48
CA ASN A 774 2.50 -35.10 -5.16
C ASN A 774 2.98 -34.93 -6.60
N SER A 775 2.05 -34.54 -7.46
CA SER A 775 2.39 -34.03 -8.79
C SER A 775 2.92 -32.59 -8.69
N LEU A 776 3.59 -32.14 -9.74
CA LEU A 776 4.03 -30.75 -9.84
C LEU A 776 2.87 -29.87 -10.31
N ALA A 777 2.92 -28.59 -9.97
CA ALA A 777 2.01 -27.60 -10.52
C ALA A 777 2.18 -27.52 -12.04
N HIS A 778 1.10 -27.15 -12.75
CA HIS A 778 1.15 -26.82 -14.17
C HIS A 778 1.80 -25.44 -14.33
N ALA A 779 3.13 -25.43 -14.27
CA ALA A 779 3.96 -24.25 -14.39
C ALA A 779 5.28 -24.57 -15.10
N PRO A 780 5.99 -23.56 -15.64
CA PRO A 780 7.33 -23.73 -16.19
C PRO A 780 8.28 -24.42 -15.20
N TYR A 781 9.10 -25.32 -15.72
CA TYR A 781 9.99 -26.16 -14.92
C TYR A 781 11.43 -25.65 -15.01
N ALA A 782 11.98 -25.19 -13.88
CA ALA A 782 13.35 -24.71 -13.80
C ALA A 782 14.34 -25.88 -13.72
N HIS A 783 15.39 -25.86 -14.52
CA HIS A 783 16.34 -26.96 -14.64
C HIS A 783 17.78 -26.50 -14.62
N ARG A 784 18.64 -27.45 -14.24
CA ARG A 784 20.08 -27.37 -14.39
C ARG A 784 20.58 -28.43 -15.35
N ARG A 785 21.38 -28.03 -16.34
CA ARG A 785 21.94 -28.97 -17.32
C ARG A 785 22.76 -30.04 -16.63
N SER A 786 23.63 -29.67 -15.69
CA SER A 786 24.47 -30.63 -14.95
C SER A 786 23.67 -31.66 -14.15
N VAL A 787 22.49 -31.28 -13.62
CA VAL A 787 21.61 -32.20 -12.86
C VAL A 787 20.97 -33.21 -13.80
N LEU A 788 20.55 -32.80 -15.00
CA LEU A 788 20.00 -33.72 -16.00
C LEU A 788 21.07 -34.70 -16.52
N GLU A 789 22.30 -34.24 -16.74
CA GLU A 789 23.44 -35.11 -17.07
C GLU A 789 23.77 -36.10 -15.94
N GLU A 790 23.62 -35.69 -14.67
CA GLU A 790 23.80 -36.57 -13.52
C GLU A 790 22.73 -37.66 -13.47
N ILE A 791 21.47 -37.30 -13.70
CA ILE A 791 20.35 -38.24 -13.77
C ILE A 791 20.57 -39.24 -14.91
N GLU A 792 21.01 -38.78 -16.09
CA GLU A 792 21.36 -39.66 -17.21
C GLU A 792 22.48 -40.64 -16.87
N ARG A 793 23.53 -40.20 -16.15
CA ARG A 793 24.60 -41.10 -15.67
C ARG A 793 24.12 -42.09 -14.62
N ARG A 794 23.19 -41.69 -13.76
CA ARG A 794 22.70 -42.54 -12.65
C ARG A 794 21.66 -43.55 -13.10
N PHE A 795 20.79 -43.17 -14.03
CA PHE A 795 19.71 -44.02 -14.55
C PHE A 795 19.81 -44.19 -16.08
N PRO A 796 20.96 -44.66 -16.60
CA PRO A 796 21.24 -44.66 -18.04
C PRO A 796 20.24 -45.52 -18.82
N GLU A 797 19.82 -46.66 -18.26
CA GLU A 797 18.86 -47.55 -18.91
C GLU A 797 17.47 -46.93 -19.03
N ALA A 798 16.99 -46.25 -17.98
CA ALA A 798 15.67 -45.62 -17.97
C ALA A 798 15.60 -44.43 -18.93
N VAL A 799 16.64 -43.59 -18.93
CA VAL A 799 16.76 -42.45 -19.85
C VAL A 799 16.91 -42.93 -21.30
N ALA A 800 17.83 -43.86 -21.58
CA ALA A 800 18.08 -44.35 -22.94
C ALA A 800 16.90 -45.11 -23.55
N ARG A 801 16.12 -45.82 -22.72
CA ARG A 801 14.87 -46.47 -23.13
C ARG A 801 13.81 -45.45 -23.50
N THR A 802 13.58 -44.46 -22.62
CA THR A 802 12.57 -43.42 -22.84
C THR A 802 12.90 -42.58 -24.07
N ALA A 803 14.17 -42.22 -24.27
CA ALA A 803 14.65 -41.47 -25.45
C ALA A 803 14.38 -42.20 -26.79
N ARG A 804 14.23 -43.52 -26.77
CA ARG A 804 13.96 -44.35 -27.95
C ARG A 804 12.49 -44.76 -28.09
N SER A 805 11.62 -44.38 -27.16
CA SER A 805 10.19 -44.65 -27.23
C SER A 805 9.52 -43.72 -28.26
N PRO A 806 9.03 -44.21 -29.42
CA PRO A 806 8.46 -43.35 -30.46
C PRO A 806 7.08 -42.78 -30.07
N PHE A 807 6.36 -43.43 -29.14
CA PHE A 807 5.11 -42.98 -28.53
C PHE A 807 5.20 -43.22 -27.02
N ARG A 808 4.32 -42.56 -26.24
CA ARG A 808 4.27 -42.75 -24.78
C ARG A 808 4.12 -44.22 -24.42
N HIS A 809 5.01 -44.71 -23.56
CA HIS A 809 5.06 -46.10 -23.13
C HIS A 809 4.96 -46.20 -21.60
N ASP A 810 4.43 -47.32 -21.11
CA ASP A 810 4.19 -47.55 -19.68
C ASP A 810 5.48 -47.56 -18.83
N THR A 811 6.64 -47.73 -19.47
CA THR A 811 7.96 -47.75 -18.83
C THR A 811 8.75 -46.46 -19.03
N ASP A 812 8.13 -45.43 -19.62
CA ASP A 812 8.75 -44.12 -19.78
C ASP A 812 8.94 -43.45 -18.41
N ILE A 813 9.93 -42.55 -18.34
CA ILE A 813 10.09 -41.59 -17.25
C ILE A 813 9.67 -40.20 -17.72
N SER A 814 9.12 -39.39 -16.82
CA SER A 814 8.93 -37.95 -17.08
C SER A 814 10.15 -37.23 -16.50
N LEU A 815 11.14 -36.91 -17.34
CA LEU A 815 12.42 -36.39 -16.88
C LEU A 815 12.31 -34.96 -16.35
N LEU A 816 11.87 -34.01 -17.18
CA LEU A 816 11.83 -32.59 -16.80
C LEU A 816 10.60 -32.27 -15.96
N SER A 817 9.43 -32.75 -16.40
CA SER A 817 8.14 -32.45 -15.77
C SER A 817 7.88 -33.24 -14.47
N SER A 818 8.88 -33.96 -13.93
CA SER A 818 8.75 -34.70 -12.66
C SER A 818 10.09 -35.12 -12.03
N LEU A 819 10.87 -36.00 -12.69
CA LEU A 819 12.00 -36.70 -12.06
C LEU A 819 13.09 -35.73 -11.59
N ALA A 820 13.49 -34.80 -12.44
CA ALA A 820 14.59 -33.86 -12.16
C ALA A 820 14.29 -32.94 -10.98
N GLN A 821 13.04 -32.51 -10.82
CA GLN A 821 12.64 -31.64 -9.71
C GLN A 821 12.72 -32.37 -8.37
N HIS A 822 12.20 -33.60 -8.31
CA HIS A 822 12.27 -34.42 -7.10
C HIS A 822 13.70 -34.88 -6.80
N TYR A 823 14.47 -35.26 -7.82
CA TYR A 823 15.88 -35.58 -7.70
C TYR A 823 16.67 -34.38 -7.14
N GLY A 824 16.35 -33.17 -7.61
CA GLY A 824 16.96 -31.95 -7.15
C GLY A 824 16.71 -31.68 -5.66
N LEU A 825 15.49 -31.93 -5.18
CA LEU A 825 15.15 -31.82 -3.76
C LEU A 825 15.93 -32.83 -2.91
N MET A 826 16.13 -34.06 -3.41
CA MET A 826 16.88 -35.10 -2.70
C MET A 826 18.39 -34.87 -2.69
N THR A 827 18.92 -34.15 -3.67
CA THR A 827 20.36 -33.84 -3.80
C THR A 827 20.74 -32.44 -3.32
N GLY A 828 19.77 -31.63 -2.89
CA GLY A 828 19.99 -30.24 -2.46
C GLY A 828 20.25 -29.26 -3.60
N THR A 829 19.98 -29.65 -4.85
CA THR A 829 20.10 -28.78 -6.04
C THR A 829 18.78 -28.07 -6.40
N ALA A 830 17.69 -28.39 -5.70
CA ALA A 830 16.41 -27.70 -5.79
C ALA A 830 15.84 -27.36 -4.41
N VAL A 831 14.95 -26.37 -4.38
CA VAL A 831 14.17 -25.96 -3.20
C VAL A 831 12.68 -25.83 -3.57
N VAL A 832 11.79 -25.91 -2.58
CA VAL A 832 10.36 -25.68 -2.83
C VAL A 832 10.11 -24.18 -3.01
N GLY A 833 9.44 -23.82 -4.10
CA GLY A 833 8.96 -22.46 -4.38
C GLY A 833 7.44 -22.37 -4.32
N ALA A 834 6.93 -21.15 -4.51
CA ALA A 834 5.51 -20.87 -4.64
C ALA A 834 5.26 -20.04 -5.91
N ALA A 835 4.13 -20.28 -6.56
CA ALA A 835 3.69 -19.60 -7.77
C ALA A 835 2.17 -19.47 -7.76
N GLU A 836 1.64 -18.32 -8.17
CA GLU A 836 0.22 -18.13 -8.42
C GLU A 836 -0.10 -18.67 -9.82
N THR A 837 -0.55 -19.93 -9.89
CA THR A 837 -0.82 -20.62 -11.16
C THR A 837 -2.31 -20.71 -11.45
N ALA A 838 -2.71 -20.50 -12.71
CA ALA A 838 -4.04 -20.86 -13.19
C ALA A 838 -3.98 -21.97 -14.24
N TYR A 839 -4.77 -23.02 -14.02
CA TYR A 839 -5.05 -24.04 -15.02
C TYR A 839 -6.44 -23.81 -15.61
N VAL A 840 -6.52 -23.58 -16.92
CA VAL A 840 -7.76 -23.37 -17.66
C VAL A 840 -7.94 -24.52 -18.64
N ASP A 841 -8.95 -25.33 -18.38
CA ASP A 841 -9.40 -26.36 -19.32
C ASP A 841 -10.18 -25.69 -20.47
N ILE A 842 -9.63 -25.69 -21.68
CA ILE A 842 -10.24 -25.05 -22.85
C ILE A 842 -11.43 -25.84 -23.42
N SER A 843 -11.65 -27.08 -22.96
CA SER A 843 -12.83 -27.89 -23.32
C SER A 843 -14.08 -27.52 -22.50
N ALA A 844 -13.91 -26.80 -21.38
CA ALA A 844 -14.95 -26.51 -20.40
C ALA A 844 -15.98 -25.48 -20.89
N SER A 845 -17.25 -25.68 -20.51
CA SER A 845 -18.35 -24.81 -20.93
C SER A 845 -18.34 -23.43 -20.28
N ASP A 846 -17.60 -23.27 -19.18
CA ASP A 846 -17.43 -22.00 -18.47
C ASP A 846 -16.16 -21.22 -18.86
N LEU A 847 -15.49 -21.62 -19.95
CA LEU A 847 -14.25 -21.02 -20.46
C LEU A 847 -14.29 -19.49 -20.56
N PRO A 848 -15.28 -18.83 -21.19
CA PRO A 848 -15.29 -17.36 -21.32
C PRO A 848 -15.24 -16.65 -19.96
N ARG A 849 -15.93 -17.20 -18.97
CA ARG A 849 -15.95 -16.66 -17.60
C ARG A 849 -14.59 -16.81 -16.93
N ARG A 850 -13.91 -17.95 -17.12
CA ARG A 850 -12.57 -18.19 -16.59
C ARG A 850 -11.53 -17.25 -17.21
N LEU A 851 -11.53 -17.09 -18.54
CA LEU A 851 -10.63 -16.17 -19.24
C LEU A 851 -10.89 -14.72 -18.85
N ARG A 852 -12.16 -14.30 -18.73
CA ARG A 852 -12.48 -12.96 -18.21
C ARG A 852 -11.96 -12.74 -16.79
N ARG A 853 -11.94 -13.76 -15.94
CA ARG A 853 -11.32 -13.66 -14.60
C ARG A 853 -9.80 -13.51 -14.69
N LEU A 854 -9.14 -14.13 -15.66
CA LEU A 854 -7.70 -13.96 -15.85
C LEU A 854 -7.33 -12.52 -16.21
N MET A 855 -8.23 -11.74 -16.83
CA MET A 855 -7.99 -10.31 -17.14
C MET A 855 -7.71 -9.43 -15.91
N TRP A 856 -7.90 -9.95 -14.69
CA TRP A 856 -7.43 -9.30 -13.45
C TRP A 856 -5.91 -9.40 -13.25
N ARG A 857 -5.20 -10.20 -14.05
CA ARG A 857 -3.73 -10.30 -14.12
C ARG A 857 -3.03 -10.63 -12.80
N GLU A 858 -3.67 -11.48 -11.99
CA GLU A 858 -3.16 -11.84 -10.65
C GLU A 858 -2.21 -13.05 -10.68
N GLN A 859 -2.17 -13.78 -11.78
CA GLN A 859 -1.44 -15.04 -11.93
C GLN A 859 0.00 -14.79 -12.39
N ASP A 860 0.96 -15.53 -11.83
CA ASP A 860 2.32 -15.62 -12.37
C ASP A 860 2.34 -16.41 -13.68
N VAL A 861 1.55 -17.47 -13.72
CA VAL A 861 1.56 -18.46 -14.81
C VAL A 861 0.14 -18.91 -15.14
N ILE A 862 -0.16 -18.99 -16.42
CA ILE A 862 -1.41 -19.52 -16.97
C ILE A 862 -1.07 -20.75 -17.82
N CYS A 863 -1.79 -21.85 -17.61
CA CYS A 863 -1.73 -23.06 -18.42
C CYS A 863 -3.08 -23.30 -19.08
N LEU A 864 -3.08 -23.44 -20.40
CA LEU A 864 -4.27 -23.71 -21.20
C LEU A 864 -4.32 -25.20 -21.57
N GLY A 865 -4.99 -26.02 -20.76
CA GLY A 865 -5.07 -27.47 -20.99
C GLY A 865 -6.13 -27.85 -22.02
N ASP A 866 -5.75 -28.65 -23.02
CA ASP A 866 -6.66 -29.21 -24.05
C ASP A 866 -7.07 -30.66 -23.72
N HIS A 867 -8.38 -30.94 -23.71
CA HIS A 867 -8.96 -32.27 -23.52
C HIS A 867 -9.83 -32.68 -24.71
N HIS A 868 -9.97 -33.99 -24.93
CA HIS A 868 -10.51 -34.57 -26.16
C HIS A 868 -11.99 -34.29 -26.49
N ASP A 869 -12.79 -33.80 -25.54
CA ASP A 869 -14.24 -33.59 -25.72
C ASP A 869 -14.62 -32.12 -25.47
N HIS A 870 -14.68 -31.32 -26.53
CA HIS A 870 -15.03 -29.89 -26.42
C HIS A 870 -16.55 -29.66 -26.29
N SER A 871 -16.92 -28.82 -25.32
CA SER A 871 -18.31 -28.36 -25.18
C SER A 871 -18.69 -27.19 -26.11
N LEU A 872 -17.70 -26.56 -26.77
CA LEU A 872 -17.87 -25.43 -27.69
C LEU A 872 -17.54 -25.84 -29.13
N LYS A 873 -18.13 -25.12 -30.12
CA LYS A 873 -17.77 -25.29 -31.53
C LYS A 873 -16.34 -24.78 -31.79
N PRO A 874 -15.55 -25.43 -32.68
CA PRO A 874 -14.16 -25.04 -32.95
C PRO A 874 -13.98 -23.56 -33.33
N GLU A 875 -14.86 -23.00 -34.14
CA GLU A 875 -14.76 -21.60 -34.60
C GLU A 875 -14.96 -20.61 -33.44
N LEU A 876 -15.90 -20.91 -32.55
CA LEU A 876 -16.17 -20.10 -31.36
C LEU A 876 -15.02 -20.21 -30.35
N LEU A 877 -14.45 -21.40 -30.18
CA LEU A 877 -13.27 -21.60 -29.34
C LEU A 877 -12.07 -20.78 -29.84
N GLN A 878 -11.79 -20.83 -31.15
CA GLN A 878 -10.72 -20.05 -31.75
C GLN A 878 -10.93 -18.55 -31.54
N GLN A 879 -12.16 -18.05 -31.73
CA GLN A 879 -12.50 -16.65 -31.51
C GLN A 879 -12.25 -16.23 -30.05
N ILE A 880 -12.76 -17.00 -29.08
CA ILE A 880 -12.61 -16.70 -27.64
C ILE A 880 -11.13 -16.66 -27.23
N LEU A 881 -10.32 -17.60 -27.72
CA LEU A 881 -8.90 -17.65 -27.41
C LEU A 881 -8.14 -16.49 -28.07
N SER A 882 -8.44 -16.15 -29.33
CA SER A 882 -7.82 -14.98 -30.01
C SER A 882 -8.11 -13.69 -29.25
N GLU A 883 -9.39 -13.46 -28.87
CA GLU A 883 -9.79 -12.29 -28.09
C GLU A 883 -9.07 -12.22 -26.74
N PHE A 884 -8.92 -13.36 -26.06
CA PHE A 884 -8.16 -13.43 -24.81
C PHE A 884 -6.68 -13.11 -25.02
N PHE A 885 -6.02 -13.73 -26.01
CA PHE A 885 -4.61 -13.51 -26.27
C PHE A 885 -4.30 -12.07 -26.69
N GLU A 886 -5.09 -11.51 -27.60
CA GLU A 886 -4.98 -10.11 -28.04
C GLU A 886 -5.24 -9.14 -26.88
N GLY A 887 -6.16 -9.46 -25.97
CA GLY A 887 -6.37 -8.65 -24.76
C GLY A 887 -5.28 -8.81 -23.70
N TYR A 888 -4.72 -10.02 -23.54
CA TYR A 888 -3.81 -10.35 -22.45
C TYR A 888 -2.34 -10.03 -22.77
N VAL A 889 -1.89 -10.35 -23.98
CA VAL A 889 -0.53 -10.12 -24.51
C VAL A 889 -0.60 -9.45 -25.91
N PRO A 890 -1.08 -8.20 -25.98
CA PRO A 890 -1.37 -7.49 -27.24
C PRO A 890 -0.13 -7.18 -28.09
N VAL A 891 1.03 -6.97 -27.47
CA VAL A 891 2.23 -6.46 -28.14
C VAL A 891 2.95 -7.61 -28.85
N ALA A 892 3.17 -7.48 -30.16
CA ALA A 892 3.94 -8.45 -30.93
C ALA A 892 5.41 -8.47 -30.50
N ALA A 893 6.00 -9.66 -30.47
CA ALA A 893 7.41 -9.83 -30.18
C ALA A 893 8.28 -9.50 -31.42
N PRO A 894 9.56 -9.10 -31.24
CA PRO A 894 10.44 -8.70 -32.34
C PRO A 894 10.72 -9.80 -33.39
N TRP A 895 10.48 -11.06 -33.05
CA TRP A 895 10.67 -12.23 -33.92
C TRP A 895 9.40 -12.65 -34.66
N GLU A 896 8.36 -11.84 -34.64
CA GLU A 896 7.15 -12.06 -35.43
C GLU A 896 7.22 -11.30 -36.76
N ARG A 897 6.68 -11.90 -37.82
CA ARG A 897 6.46 -11.19 -39.08
C ARG A 897 5.50 -10.02 -38.85
N THR A 898 5.92 -8.83 -39.23
CA THR A 898 5.03 -7.68 -39.42
C THR A 898 4.33 -7.87 -40.77
N ASP A 899 3.01 -8.08 -40.73
CA ASP A 899 2.16 -8.17 -41.93
C ASP A 899 2.10 -6.85 -42.71
#